data_AF-A0A3N5B8I3-F1
#
_entry.id   AF-A0A3N5B8I3-F1
#
_cell.length_a   1.000
_cell.length_b   1.000
_cell.length_c   1.000
_cell.angle_alpha   90.00
_cell.angle_beta   90.00
_cell.angle_gamma   90.00
#
_symmetry.space_group_name_H-M   'P 1'
#
loop_
_entity.id
_entity.type
_entity.pdbx_description
1 polymer ?
#
loop_
_entity_poly.entity_id
_entity_poly.type
_entity_poly.pdbx_seq_one_letter_code
_entity_poly.pdbx_strand_id
1 'polypeptide(L)'
;MIDEITDFLFGLKMTIVSGIFLLIAVIFMIFGVNTPIYLNPAWGTVIISGIPMLTLAMSRLIREKWISSALLIAIAMVASLLIGEVFAAGEVAWIMALGAILEDWTVERAKKGLKNLINLTPRTGRRIINGNEEMIFVNEIKIGDILRILPGESVPVDGEIVRGTSSLDQSIMTGESLPIDKEVGDEVFCGTMNMYGAIDIKATSLDENSSLQKLIDLVKAADEKQAPTQRIADKWATWLVPVALIIAVVSWIVTGNIERGVTVLVVFCPCALILATPTAIMAAIGQATKYGVLIKSGEALETLGGLNTLVFDKTGTLTYGNLEVSDVISLNEHLTDEDLLKITASCEKLSEHPLAKAIVNNANEVKIQIEEPEEFKMYPGKGVTCINSYGRVYVGNSKFLSENNIHINIDSQLDKLKHEGKASIIIALNGEVIGLIGLSDVVREDSKSMIDKLHDLGNETILLTGDNTETANYFAAKVGISRVYGNLLPHEKLDRIEKLKNDGKNVCMIGDGVNDAPALKTSDVGVAMGSVGSDVAIEAADIALLGDDIGKIPYLKKLSNSTLFTIKANIAISMTINAVAIVCSVLGLLNPVTGAIVHNAGSCLVVLNAALLYDRHFDDSVKIMDTESVEHSHYHFHNDGEHTHSHDHVHIINEIRTDNGIKHIHAHKHAFRRQICKTYHS
;
A
#
# COMPACT_ATOMS: atom_id res chain seq x y z
N MET A 1 -10.11 -37.70 11.86
CA MET A 1 -9.41 -38.87 11.29
C MET A 1 -9.18 -38.77 9.79
N ILE A 2 -10.20 -38.76 8.90
CA ILE A 2 -9.94 -38.57 7.45
C ILE A 2 -9.33 -37.19 7.21
N ASP A 3 -9.92 -36.12 7.73
CA ASP A 3 -9.40 -34.75 7.55
C ASP A 3 -7.95 -34.61 8.11
N GLU A 4 -7.66 -35.13 9.31
CA GLU A 4 -6.30 -35.12 9.89
C GLU A 4 -5.25 -35.90 9.07
N ILE A 5 -5.64 -37.04 8.48
CA ILE A 5 -4.76 -37.80 7.56
C ILE A 5 -4.56 -37.01 6.27
N THR A 6 -5.61 -36.35 5.79
CA THR A 6 -5.58 -35.54 4.58
C THR A 6 -4.66 -34.33 4.75
N ASP A 7 -4.74 -33.65 5.89
CA ASP A 7 -3.88 -32.52 6.25
C ASP A 7 -2.42 -32.94 6.46
N PHE A 8 -2.18 -34.13 7.02
CA PHE A 8 -0.82 -34.68 7.12
C PHE A 8 -0.21 -34.98 5.74
N LEU A 9 -1.02 -35.48 4.80
CA LEU A 9 -0.61 -35.79 3.44
C LEU A 9 -0.49 -34.54 2.56
N PHE A 10 -1.30 -33.50 2.79
CA PHE A 10 -1.17 -32.17 2.19
C PHE A 10 -0.03 -31.40 2.85
N GLY A 11 1.19 -31.58 2.33
CA GLY A 11 2.32 -30.79 2.78
C GLY A 11 3.57 -30.97 1.95
N LEU A 12 4.50 -30.02 2.10
CA LEU A 12 5.78 -30.02 1.38
C LEU A 12 6.55 -31.33 1.58
N LYS A 13 6.63 -31.83 2.82
CA LYS A 13 7.37 -33.05 3.14
C LYS A 13 6.79 -34.27 2.43
N MET A 14 5.47 -34.46 2.50
CA MET A 14 4.81 -35.61 1.87
C MET A 14 4.81 -35.50 0.35
N THR A 15 4.72 -34.29 -0.21
CA THR A 15 4.84 -34.07 -1.66
C THR A 15 6.26 -34.35 -2.16
N ILE A 16 7.30 -34.08 -1.37
CA ILE A 16 8.67 -34.50 -1.70
C ILE A 16 8.77 -36.03 -1.69
N VAL A 17 8.21 -36.69 -0.68
CA VAL A 17 8.20 -38.17 -0.59
C VAL A 17 7.46 -38.78 -1.77
N SER A 18 6.30 -38.26 -2.15
CA SER A 18 5.56 -38.74 -3.32
C SER A 18 6.31 -38.48 -4.64
N GLY A 19 7.07 -37.39 -4.74
CA GLY A 19 7.97 -37.11 -5.85
C GLY A 19 9.13 -38.10 -5.95
N ILE A 20 9.68 -38.56 -4.81
CA ILE A 20 10.72 -39.61 -4.78
C ILE A 20 10.17 -40.93 -5.35
N PHE A 21 8.95 -41.33 -4.94
CA PHE A 21 8.30 -42.53 -5.51
C PHE A 21 8.10 -42.43 -7.03
N LEU A 22 7.70 -41.26 -7.51
CA LEU A 22 7.53 -41.01 -8.94
C LEU A 22 8.87 -41.07 -9.67
N LEU A 23 9.93 -40.49 -9.09
CA LEU A 23 11.28 -40.51 -9.66
C LEU A 23 11.86 -41.93 -9.74
N ILE A 24 11.62 -42.77 -8.74
CA ILE A 24 11.98 -44.20 -8.79
C ILE A 24 11.24 -44.91 -9.92
N ALA A 25 9.95 -44.59 -10.14
CA ALA A 25 9.18 -45.15 -11.25
C ALA A 25 9.76 -44.73 -12.62
N VAL A 26 10.17 -43.47 -12.78
CA VAL A 26 10.87 -42.98 -13.99
C VAL A 26 12.18 -43.74 -14.22
N ILE A 27 12.99 -43.93 -13.17
CA ILE A 27 14.25 -44.69 -13.25
C ILE A 27 13.98 -46.11 -13.75
N PHE A 28 12.99 -46.80 -13.18
CA PHE A 28 12.64 -48.16 -13.62
C PHE A 28 12.20 -48.20 -15.09
N MET A 29 11.48 -47.18 -15.55
CA MET A 29 11.07 -47.04 -16.95
C MET A 29 12.27 -46.83 -17.88
N ILE A 30 13.23 -45.97 -17.51
CA ILE A 30 14.45 -45.70 -18.29
C ILE A 30 15.35 -46.93 -18.36
N PHE A 31 15.53 -47.64 -17.25
CA PHE A 31 16.37 -48.84 -17.19
C PHE A 31 15.67 -50.12 -17.68
N GLY A 32 14.42 -50.02 -18.17
CA GLY A 32 13.66 -51.15 -18.71
C GLY A 32 13.31 -52.22 -17.68
N VAL A 33 13.22 -51.85 -16.40
CA VAL A 33 12.85 -52.75 -15.31
C VAL A 33 11.33 -52.94 -15.34
N ASN A 34 10.87 -54.05 -15.93
CA ASN A 34 9.45 -54.41 -15.95
C ASN A 34 9.00 -54.86 -14.54
N THR A 35 8.43 -53.92 -13.79
CA THR A 35 7.72 -54.25 -12.56
C THR A 35 6.27 -54.64 -12.87
N PRO A 36 5.71 -55.66 -12.20
CA PRO A 36 4.28 -55.89 -12.24
C PRO A 36 3.51 -54.64 -11.79
N ILE A 37 2.32 -54.41 -12.34
CA ILE A 37 1.50 -53.20 -12.08
C ILE A 37 1.32 -52.93 -10.57
N TYR A 38 1.18 -53.97 -9.75
CA TYR A 38 0.99 -53.88 -8.29
C TYR A 38 2.28 -53.54 -7.51
N LEU A 39 3.45 -53.66 -8.14
CA LEU A 39 4.77 -53.30 -7.60
C LEU A 39 5.30 -51.99 -8.19
N ASN A 40 4.50 -51.28 -9.00
CA ASN A 40 4.93 -50.01 -9.58
C ASN A 40 5.12 -48.97 -8.46
N PRO A 41 6.33 -48.38 -8.30
CA PRO A 41 6.61 -47.37 -7.29
C PRO A 41 5.67 -46.15 -7.34
N ALA A 42 5.08 -45.84 -8.51
CA ALA A 42 4.13 -44.76 -8.70
C ALA A 42 2.85 -44.89 -7.84
N TRP A 43 2.52 -46.10 -7.35
CA TRP A 43 1.45 -46.28 -6.36
C TRP A 43 1.68 -45.48 -5.07
N GLY A 44 2.94 -45.34 -4.64
CA GLY A 44 3.29 -44.50 -3.50
C GLY A 44 2.87 -43.04 -3.73
N THR A 45 3.07 -42.54 -4.95
CA THR A 45 2.65 -41.20 -5.35
C THR A 45 1.14 -41.04 -5.42
N VAL A 46 0.43 -42.01 -6.02
CA VAL A 46 -1.04 -42.02 -6.09
C VAL A 46 -1.67 -42.03 -4.70
N ILE A 47 -1.11 -42.80 -3.76
CA ILE A 47 -1.63 -42.86 -2.39
C ILE A 47 -1.39 -41.54 -1.66
N ILE A 48 -0.16 -41.02 -1.72
CA ILE A 48 0.23 -39.83 -0.94
C ILE A 48 -0.42 -38.55 -1.50
N SER A 49 -0.39 -38.35 -2.82
CA SER A 49 -0.87 -37.12 -3.46
C SER A 49 -2.27 -37.27 -4.07
N GLY A 50 -2.70 -38.48 -4.42
CA GLY A 50 -4.01 -38.72 -5.05
C GLY A 50 -5.16 -38.87 -4.07
N ILE A 51 -4.96 -39.49 -2.89
CA ILE A 51 -6.01 -39.60 -1.86
C ILE A 51 -6.49 -38.21 -1.41
N PRO A 52 -5.61 -37.25 -1.10
CA PRO A 52 -6.05 -35.92 -0.69
C PRO A 52 -6.79 -35.15 -1.80
N MET A 53 -6.42 -35.35 -3.05
CA MET A 53 -7.14 -34.81 -4.21
C MET A 53 -8.55 -35.42 -4.35
N LEU A 54 -8.69 -36.73 -4.15
CA LEU A 54 -9.98 -37.42 -4.21
C LEU A 54 -10.92 -36.96 -3.08
N THR A 55 -10.41 -36.83 -1.86
CA THR A 55 -11.22 -36.35 -0.73
C THR A 55 -11.65 -34.90 -0.94
N LEU A 56 -10.76 -34.03 -1.44
CA LEU A 56 -11.08 -32.66 -1.80
C LEU A 56 -12.18 -32.59 -2.87
N ALA A 57 -12.03 -33.35 -3.96
CA ALA A 57 -13.01 -33.40 -5.05
C ALA A 57 -14.39 -33.87 -4.56
N MET A 58 -14.42 -34.93 -3.75
CA MET A 58 -15.66 -35.48 -3.19
C MET A 58 -16.31 -34.54 -2.18
N SER A 59 -15.52 -33.88 -1.32
CA SER A 59 -16.03 -32.89 -0.36
C SER A 59 -16.71 -31.73 -1.09
N ARG A 60 -16.05 -31.13 -2.09
CA ARG A 60 -16.61 -30.02 -2.88
C ARG A 60 -17.87 -30.42 -3.65
N LEU A 61 -17.89 -31.64 -4.21
CA LEU A 61 -19.05 -32.14 -4.95
C LEU A 61 -20.26 -32.41 -4.03
N ILE A 62 -20.04 -33.06 -2.88
CA ILE A 62 -21.13 -33.53 -2.01
C ILE A 62 -21.57 -32.47 -1.00
N ARG A 63 -20.62 -31.82 -0.31
CA ARG A 63 -20.92 -30.86 0.77
C ARG A 63 -21.24 -29.48 0.20
N GLU A 64 -20.42 -29.01 -0.74
CA GLU A 64 -20.54 -27.65 -1.31
C GLU A 64 -21.42 -27.60 -2.57
N LYS A 65 -21.78 -28.77 -3.14
CA LYS A 65 -22.54 -28.89 -4.41
C LYS A 65 -21.90 -28.11 -5.56
N TRP A 66 -20.56 -28.03 -5.56
CA TRP A 66 -19.78 -27.25 -6.49
C TRP A 66 -18.91 -28.14 -7.38
N ILE A 67 -19.01 -27.98 -8.70
CA ILE A 67 -18.16 -28.67 -9.66
C ILE A 67 -16.84 -27.92 -9.77
N SER A 68 -15.81 -28.44 -9.08
CA SER A 68 -14.45 -27.88 -9.11
C SER A 68 -13.54 -28.58 -10.10
N SER A 69 -12.43 -27.93 -10.47
CA SER A 69 -11.34 -28.51 -11.26
C SER A 69 -10.76 -29.79 -10.64
N ALA A 70 -10.77 -29.89 -9.30
CA ALA A 70 -10.34 -31.09 -8.57
C ALA A 70 -11.14 -32.35 -8.98
N LEU A 71 -12.42 -32.18 -9.36
CA LEU A 71 -13.23 -33.30 -9.86
C LEU A 71 -12.72 -33.83 -11.20
N LEU A 72 -12.34 -32.94 -12.12
CA LEU A 72 -11.78 -33.35 -13.42
C LEU A 72 -10.47 -34.13 -13.25
N ILE A 73 -9.61 -33.64 -12.36
CA ILE A 73 -8.32 -34.27 -12.02
C ILE A 73 -8.56 -35.64 -11.39
N ALA A 74 -9.48 -35.74 -10.43
CA ALA A 74 -9.85 -37.01 -9.81
C ALA A 74 -10.36 -38.03 -10.85
N ILE A 75 -11.22 -37.60 -11.78
CA ILE A 75 -11.71 -38.45 -12.86
C ILE A 75 -10.57 -38.89 -13.79
N ALA A 76 -9.69 -37.96 -14.20
CA ALA A 76 -8.54 -38.27 -15.07
C ALA A 76 -7.57 -39.26 -14.41
N MET A 77 -7.31 -39.09 -13.10
CA MET A 77 -6.48 -39.99 -12.32
C MET A 77 -7.10 -41.39 -12.22
N VAL A 78 -8.39 -41.49 -11.86
CA VAL A 78 -9.10 -42.78 -11.80
C VAL A 78 -9.16 -43.44 -13.19
N ALA A 79 -9.43 -42.68 -14.24
CA ALA A 79 -9.44 -43.19 -15.61
C ALA A 79 -8.06 -43.71 -16.04
N SER A 80 -6.98 -43.04 -15.64
CA SER A 80 -5.59 -43.49 -15.88
C SER A 80 -5.28 -44.80 -15.14
N LEU A 81 -5.76 -44.95 -13.90
CA LEU A 81 -5.62 -46.21 -13.15
C LEU A 81 -6.40 -47.36 -13.81
N LEU A 82 -7.61 -47.10 -14.34
CA LEU A 82 -8.44 -48.11 -14.99
C LEU A 82 -7.84 -48.65 -16.29
N ILE A 83 -7.10 -47.83 -17.03
CA ILE A 83 -6.38 -48.27 -18.24
C ILE A 83 -5.01 -48.90 -17.93
N GLY A 84 -4.61 -48.97 -16.65
CA GLY A 84 -3.33 -49.55 -16.21
C GLY A 84 -2.15 -48.56 -16.20
N GLU A 85 -2.37 -47.29 -16.53
CA GLU A 85 -1.37 -46.23 -16.57
C GLU A 85 -1.14 -45.62 -15.18
N VAL A 86 -0.56 -46.41 -14.27
CA VAL A 86 -0.29 -45.99 -12.88
C VAL A 86 0.69 -44.81 -12.82
N PHE A 87 1.64 -44.76 -13.75
CA PHE A 87 2.58 -43.65 -13.83
C PHE A 87 1.88 -42.32 -14.13
N ALA A 88 1.01 -42.29 -15.15
CA ALA A 88 0.25 -41.09 -15.51
C ALA A 88 -0.67 -40.63 -14.35
N ALA A 89 -1.31 -41.57 -13.65
CA ALA A 89 -2.13 -41.26 -12.48
C ALA A 89 -1.30 -40.63 -11.34
N GLY A 90 -0.12 -41.19 -11.04
CA GLY A 90 0.78 -40.68 -10.02
C GLY A 90 1.37 -39.32 -10.38
N GLU A 91 1.77 -39.14 -11.64
CA GLU A 91 2.31 -37.90 -12.17
C GLU A 91 1.31 -36.74 -12.03
N VAL A 92 0.07 -36.93 -12.50
CA VAL A 92 -0.99 -35.91 -12.42
C VAL A 92 -1.26 -35.53 -10.96
N ALA A 93 -1.36 -36.51 -10.06
CA ALA A 93 -1.60 -36.25 -8.64
C ALA A 93 -0.44 -35.46 -8.00
N TRP A 94 0.81 -35.83 -8.31
CA TRP A 94 1.99 -35.17 -7.76
C TRP A 94 2.12 -33.72 -8.20
N ILE A 95 1.91 -33.46 -9.49
CA ILE A 95 2.11 -32.12 -10.03
C ILE A 95 1.01 -31.16 -9.55
N MET A 96 -0.20 -31.66 -9.33
CA MET A 96 -1.25 -30.87 -8.67
C MET A 96 -0.89 -30.51 -7.23
N ALA A 97 -0.35 -31.46 -6.46
CA ALA A 97 0.13 -31.18 -5.11
C ALA A 97 1.29 -30.17 -5.12
N LEU A 98 2.20 -30.26 -6.09
CA LEU A 98 3.28 -29.30 -6.28
C LEU A 98 2.77 -27.91 -6.65
N GLY A 99 1.77 -27.81 -7.54
CA GLY A 99 1.14 -26.56 -7.94
C GLY A 99 0.48 -25.83 -6.77
N ALA A 100 -0.25 -26.57 -5.92
CA ALA A 100 -0.85 -26.02 -4.70
C ALA A 100 0.23 -25.49 -3.72
N ILE A 101 1.34 -26.22 -3.56
CA ILE A 101 2.47 -25.75 -2.73
C ILE A 101 3.12 -24.50 -3.32
N LEU A 102 3.29 -24.42 -4.64
CA LEU A 102 3.85 -23.23 -5.29
C LEU A 102 2.94 -22.01 -5.12
N GLU A 103 1.62 -22.21 -5.15
CA GLU A 103 0.63 -21.19 -4.84
C GLU A 103 0.78 -20.72 -3.38
N ASP A 104 0.71 -21.63 -2.42
CA ASP A 104 0.88 -21.34 -0.98
C ASP A 104 2.20 -20.61 -0.71
N TRP A 105 3.30 -21.05 -1.33
CA TRP A 105 4.62 -20.44 -1.19
C TRP A 105 4.66 -19.02 -1.77
N THR A 106 4.00 -18.79 -2.91
CA THR A 106 3.94 -17.46 -3.53
C THR A 106 3.12 -16.51 -2.66
N VAL A 107 2.00 -16.97 -2.12
CA VAL A 107 1.18 -16.23 -1.16
C VAL A 107 1.98 -15.94 0.11
N GLU A 108 2.68 -16.92 0.67
CA GLU A 108 3.49 -16.74 1.89
C GLU A 108 4.68 -15.80 1.67
N ARG A 109 5.31 -15.85 0.49
CA ARG A 109 6.38 -14.92 0.11
C ARG A 109 5.86 -13.49 -0.06
N ALA A 110 4.69 -13.30 -0.66
CA ALA A 110 4.03 -11.99 -0.71
C ALA A 110 3.70 -11.47 0.69
N LYS A 111 3.24 -12.35 1.58
CA LYS A 111 3.02 -12.06 3.02
C LYS A 111 4.31 -11.78 3.79
N LYS A 112 5.50 -12.09 3.26
CA LYS A 112 6.77 -11.87 3.96
C LYS A 112 7.11 -10.38 4.13
N GLY A 113 6.78 -9.55 3.13
CA GLY A 113 6.90 -8.09 3.24
C GLY A 113 6.02 -7.55 4.38
N LEU A 114 4.80 -8.07 4.49
CA LEU A 114 3.90 -7.79 5.60
C LEU A 114 4.40 -8.33 6.95
N LYS A 115 4.97 -9.54 6.97
CA LYS A 115 5.51 -10.17 8.18
C LYS A 115 6.69 -9.39 8.75
N ASN A 116 7.46 -8.70 7.89
CA ASN A 116 8.51 -7.79 8.31
C ASN A 116 7.93 -6.52 8.97
N LEU A 117 6.81 -5.97 8.46
CA LEU A 117 6.05 -4.91 9.14
C LEU A 117 5.55 -5.36 10.52
N ILE A 118 5.03 -6.59 10.64
CA ILE A 118 4.56 -7.18 11.92
C ILE A 118 5.71 -7.41 12.91
N ASN A 119 6.92 -7.70 12.43
CA ASN A 119 8.08 -7.93 13.30
C ASN A 119 8.67 -6.63 13.87
N LEU A 120 8.24 -5.47 13.36
CA LEU A 120 8.64 -4.15 13.85
C LEU A 120 7.76 -3.67 15.02
N THR A 121 6.63 -4.34 15.29
CA THR A 121 5.77 -4.01 16.42
C THR A 121 6.47 -4.39 17.74
N PRO A 122 6.69 -3.44 18.65
CA PRO A 122 7.27 -3.75 19.96
C PRO A 122 6.35 -4.70 20.72
N ARG A 123 6.94 -5.65 21.45
CA ARG A 123 6.16 -6.58 22.30
C ARG A 123 6.04 -6.12 23.74
N THR A 124 6.85 -5.14 24.13
CA THR A 124 6.86 -4.60 25.48
C THR A 124 7.04 -3.09 25.45
N GLY A 125 6.43 -2.40 26.40
CA GLY A 125 6.59 -0.97 26.62
C GLY A 125 7.05 -0.69 28.05
N ARG A 126 7.72 0.44 28.25
CA ARG A 126 8.22 0.85 29.57
C ARG A 126 7.30 1.88 30.20
N ARG A 127 6.46 1.44 31.14
CA ARG A 127 5.51 2.31 31.83
C ARG A 127 6.14 2.96 33.06
N ILE A 128 5.83 4.24 33.28
CA ILE A 128 6.22 4.99 34.47
C ILE A 128 5.03 5.06 35.44
N ILE A 129 5.21 4.55 36.65
CA ILE A 129 4.25 4.71 37.77
C ILE A 129 5.01 5.27 38.98
N ASN A 130 4.56 6.41 39.51
CA ASN A 130 5.14 7.05 40.71
C ASN A 130 6.67 7.24 40.64
N GLY A 131 7.21 7.47 39.44
CA GLY A 131 8.65 7.64 39.20
C GLY A 131 9.45 6.34 39.05
N ASN A 132 8.83 5.17 39.19
CA ASN A 132 9.45 3.87 38.91
C ASN A 132 9.11 3.39 37.49
N GLU A 133 10.08 2.77 36.83
CA GLU A 133 9.94 2.19 35.49
C GLU A 133 9.60 0.69 35.58
N GLU A 134 8.56 0.25 34.87
CA GLU A 134 8.13 -1.14 34.76
C GLU A 134 8.02 -1.55 33.30
N MET A 135 8.62 -2.69 32.92
CA MET A 135 8.44 -3.28 31.59
C MET A 135 7.19 -4.13 31.57
N ILE A 136 6.21 -3.75 30.74
CA ILE A 136 4.94 -4.46 30.57
C ILE A 136 4.75 -4.91 29.12
N PHE A 137 3.91 -5.91 28.90
CA PHE A 137 3.51 -6.28 27.53
C PHE A 137 2.59 -5.20 26.94
N VAL A 138 2.61 -5.02 25.62
CA VAL A 138 1.83 -3.94 24.97
C VAL A 138 0.32 -4.08 25.21
N ASN A 139 -0.19 -5.31 25.30
CA ASN A 139 -1.58 -5.60 25.63
C ASN A 139 -2.01 -5.20 27.06
N GLU A 140 -1.06 -4.90 27.95
CA GLU A 140 -1.33 -4.40 29.31
C GLU A 140 -1.32 -2.87 29.40
N ILE A 141 -0.91 -2.17 28.34
CA ILE A 141 -0.88 -0.71 28.25
C ILE A 141 -2.31 -0.18 28.15
N LYS A 142 -2.62 0.84 28.96
CA LYS A 142 -3.92 1.52 28.93
C LYS A 142 -3.79 2.94 28.41
N ILE A 143 -4.87 3.44 27.82
CA ILE A 143 -4.98 4.85 27.43
C ILE A 143 -4.72 5.73 28.66
N GLY A 144 -3.81 6.69 28.50
CA GLY A 144 -3.37 7.58 29.57
C GLY A 144 -2.15 7.10 30.37
N ASP A 145 -1.65 5.87 30.16
CA ASP A 145 -0.38 5.44 30.73
C ASP A 145 0.77 6.30 30.19
N ILE A 146 1.73 6.65 31.05
CA ILE A 146 2.96 7.35 30.65
C ILE A 146 4.03 6.31 30.36
N LEU A 147 4.58 6.34 29.16
CA LEU A 147 5.60 5.41 28.69
C LEU A 147 6.90 6.16 28.39
N ARG A 148 8.02 5.65 28.87
CA ARG A 148 9.35 6.18 28.53
C ARG A 148 9.92 5.45 27.34
N ILE A 149 10.41 6.19 26.37
CA ILE A 149 11.08 5.66 25.19
C ILE A 149 12.51 6.22 25.18
N LEU A 150 13.50 5.34 25.25
CA LEU A 150 14.91 5.70 25.16
C LEU A 150 15.39 5.80 23.71
N PRO A 151 16.54 6.45 23.45
CA PRO A 151 17.16 6.43 22.11
C PRO A 151 17.38 4.98 21.63
N GLY A 152 17.01 4.71 20.38
CA GLY A 152 17.06 3.39 19.75
C GLY A 152 15.89 2.47 20.08
N GLU A 153 14.94 2.88 20.95
CA GLU A 153 13.73 2.11 21.23
C GLU A 153 12.59 2.50 20.27
N SER A 154 11.78 1.50 19.91
CA SER A 154 10.57 1.71 19.14
C SER A 154 9.39 2.11 20.03
N VAL A 155 8.54 2.98 19.51
CA VAL A 155 7.31 3.43 20.16
C VAL A 155 6.31 2.26 20.24
N PRO A 156 5.86 1.82 21.43
CA PRO A 156 5.03 0.62 21.58
C PRO A 156 3.55 0.83 21.22
N VAL A 157 2.99 2.03 21.44
CA VAL A 157 1.60 2.40 21.10
C VAL A 157 1.57 3.86 20.66
N ASP A 158 0.51 4.26 19.94
CA ASP A 158 0.37 5.68 19.59
C ASP A 158 0.19 6.54 20.86
N GLY A 159 0.74 7.73 20.83
CA GLY A 159 0.75 8.61 22.00
C GLY A 159 1.12 10.05 21.68
N GLU A 160 1.08 10.89 22.70
CA GLU A 160 1.47 12.30 22.65
C GLU A 160 2.68 12.53 23.56
N ILE A 161 3.69 13.27 23.10
CA ILE A 161 4.87 13.57 23.91
C ILE A 161 4.46 14.51 25.04
N VAL A 162 4.62 14.06 26.29
CA VAL A 162 4.38 14.88 27.48
C VAL A 162 5.67 15.45 28.07
N ARG A 163 6.84 14.89 27.71
CA ARG A 163 8.14 15.37 28.18
C ARG A 163 9.27 14.92 27.25
N GLY A 164 10.23 15.82 27.03
CA GLY A 164 11.41 15.57 26.20
C GLY A 164 11.23 16.07 24.76
N THR A 165 12.32 16.04 24.00
CA THR A 165 12.35 16.35 22.57
C THR A 165 13.24 15.32 21.88
N SER A 166 12.89 14.94 20.66
CA SER A 166 13.59 13.90 19.90
C SER A 166 13.34 14.06 18.40
N SER A 167 14.18 13.43 17.58
CA SER A 167 13.83 13.08 16.21
C SER A 167 13.35 11.63 16.15
N LEU A 168 12.21 11.38 15.50
CA LEU A 168 11.68 10.02 15.29
C LEU A 168 11.86 9.61 13.83
N ASP A 169 12.42 8.42 13.63
CA ASP A 169 12.39 7.75 12.33
C ASP A 169 11.00 7.16 12.11
N GLN A 170 10.26 7.79 11.21
CA GLN A 170 8.92 7.38 10.80
C GLN A 170 8.91 6.68 9.44
N SER A 171 10.06 6.31 8.88
CA SER A 171 10.20 5.71 7.54
C SER A 171 9.31 4.50 7.31
N ILE A 172 9.02 3.72 8.36
CA ILE A 172 8.11 2.55 8.30
C ILE A 172 6.66 2.97 8.01
N MET A 173 6.24 4.14 8.51
CA MET A 173 4.87 4.66 8.39
C MET A 173 4.75 5.65 7.23
N THR A 174 5.70 6.57 7.09
CA THR A 174 5.66 7.68 6.14
C THR A 174 6.46 7.39 4.86
N GLY A 175 7.37 6.40 4.88
CA GLY A 175 8.30 6.16 3.77
C GLY A 175 9.42 7.20 3.63
N GLU A 176 9.43 8.24 4.47
CA GLU A 176 10.44 9.29 4.46
C GLU A 176 11.71 8.82 5.18
N SER A 177 12.88 9.00 4.55
CA SER A 177 14.16 8.50 5.07
C SER A 177 14.81 9.43 6.10
N LEU A 178 14.31 10.66 6.25
CA LEU A 178 14.83 11.63 7.21
C LEU A 178 14.01 11.57 8.51
N PRO A 179 14.64 11.45 9.68
CA PRO A 179 13.95 11.55 10.96
C PRO A 179 13.23 12.90 11.10
N ILE A 180 12.03 12.87 11.69
CA ILE A 180 11.19 14.05 11.91
C ILE A 180 11.38 14.52 13.35
N ASP A 181 11.71 15.79 13.54
CA ASP A 181 11.84 16.41 14.87
C ASP A 181 10.48 16.56 15.55
N LYS A 182 10.42 16.23 16.84
CA LYS A 182 9.22 16.15 17.65
C LYS A 182 9.44 16.76 19.04
N GLU A 183 8.48 17.57 19.47
CA GLU A 183 8.47 18.28 20.73
C GLU A 183 7.26 17.92 21.60
N VAL A 184 7.19 18.52 22.79
CA VAL A 184 6.08 18.30 23.73
C VAL A 184 4.76 18.77 23.11
N GLY A 185 3.75 17.90 23.12
CA GLY A 185 2.46 18.11 22.48
C GLY A 185 2.33 17.44 21.11
N ASP A 186 3.44 16.95 20.52
CA ASP A 186 3.38 16.26 19.24
C ASP A 186 2.95 14.80 19.38
N GLU A 187 2.25 14.31 18.35
CA GLU A 187 1.88 12.90 18.22
C GLU A 187 3.05 12.05 17.74
N VAL A 188 3.12 10.84 18.31
CA VAL A 188 4.04 9.76 17.94
C VAL A 188 3.27 8.48 17.63
N PHE A 189 3.79 7.70 16.69
CA PHE A 189 3.12 6.51 16.17
C PHE A 189 3.83 5.22 16.58
N CYS A 190 3.06 4.19 16.83
CA CYS A 190 3.54 2.83 17.09
C CYS A 190 4.47 2.34 15.97
N GLY A 191 5.57 1.69 16.35
CA GLY A 191 6.57 1.14 15.42
C GLY A 191 7.61 2.13 14.92
N THR A 192 7.42 3.44 15.12
CA THR A 192 8.45 4.46 14.83
C THR A 192 9.62 4.33 15.80
N MET A 193 10.83 4.69 15.36
CA MET A 193 12.05 4.55 16.17
C MET A 193 12.46 5.89 16.74
N ASN A 194 12.68 5.94 18.05
CA ASN A 194 13.20 7.12 18.71
C ASN A 194 14.71 7.25 18.43
N MET A 195 15.16 8.31 17.76
CA MET A 195 16.57 8.43 17.37
C MET A 195 17.42 9.10 18.46
N TYR A 196 16.89 10.18 19.08
CA TYR A 196 17.67 11.04 19.98
C TYR A 196 16.89 11.41 21.25
N GLY A 197 17.57 11.55 22.39
CA GLY A 197 16.91 11.95 23.64
C GLY A 197 15.92 10.91 24.18
N ALA A 198 15.56 11.07 25.45
CA ALA A 198 14.52 10.27 26.07
C ALA A 198 13.22 11.08 26.04
N ILE A 199 12.15 10.45 25.54
CA ILE A 199 10.82 11.05 25.52
C ILE A 199 9.91 10.25 26.44
N ASP A 200 9.05 10.95 27.18
CA ASP A 200 7.92 10.35 27.88
C ASP A 200 6.66 10.68 27.10
N ILE A 201 5.91 9.65 26.72
CA ILE A 201 4.69 9.76 25.93
C ILE A 201 3.49 9.34 26.77
N LYS A 202 2.33 9.93 26.50
CA LYS A 202 1.05 9.50 27.06
C LYS A 202 0.31 8.68 26.01
N ALA A 203 -0.02 7.43 26.33
CA ALA A 203 -0.70 6.54 25.40
C ALA A 203 -2.09 7.09 25.00
N THR A 204 -2.35 7.21 23.70
CA THR A 204 -3.64 7.67 23.14
C THR A 204 -4.45 6.52 22.53
N SER A 205 -3.82 5.41 22.18
CA SER A 205 -4.48 4.21 21.63
C SER A 205 -4.14 2.93 22.41
N LEU A 206 -4.97 1.89 22.23
CA LEU A 206 -4.71 0.52 22.69
C LEU A 206 -3.97 -0.24 21.58
N ASP A 207 -3.22 -1.30 21.92
CA ASP A 207 -2.46 -2.15 20.99
C ASP A 207 -3.26 -2.55 19.74
N GLU A 208 -4.47 -3.09 19.95
CA GLU A 208 -5.40 -3.55 18.92
C GLU A 208 -5.88 -2.43 17.97
N ASN A 209 -5.81 -1.17 18.42
CA ASN A 209 -6.25 0.02 17.69
C ASN A 209 -5.08 0.92 17.25
N SER A 210 -3.84 0.45 17.38
CA SER A 210 -2.66 1.21 16.94
C SER A 210 -2.64 1.36 15.43
N SER A 211 -2.01 2.43 14.97
CA SER A 211 -1.87 2.75 13.53
C SER A 211 -1.25 1.59 12.74
N LEU A 212 -0.24 0.91 13.32
CA LEU A 212 0.42 -0.25 12.72
C LEU A 212 -0.47 -1.52 12.75
N GLN A 213 -1.22 -1.77 13.82
CA GLN A 213 -2.10 -2.94 13.92
C GLN A 213 -3.28 -2.86 12.93
N LYS A 214 -3.87 -1.67 12.76
CA LYS A 214 -4.86 -1.42 11.70
C LYS A 214 -4.29 -1.74 10.32
N LEU A 215 -3.07 -1.28 10.05
CA LEU A 215 -2.36 -1.54 8.80
C LEU A 215 -2.18 -3.05 8.56
N ILE A 216 -1.83 -3.83 9.60
CA ILE A 216 -1.74 -5.29 9.54
C ILE A 216 -3.08 -5.94 9.21
N ASP A 217 -4.17 -5.50 9.85
CA ASP A 217 -5.48 -6.10 9.67
C ASP A 217 -6.11 -5.76 8.31
N LEU A 218 -5.83 -4.57 7.76
CA LEU A 218 -6.20 -4.21 6.39
C LEU A 218 -5.56 -5.15 5.35
N VAL A 219 -4.32 -5.57 5.57
CA VAL A 219 -3.65 -6.50 4.64
C VAL A 219 -4.15 -7.93 4.82
N LYS A 220 -4.48 -8.36 6.05
CA LYS A 220 -5.14 -9.66 6.26
C LYS A 220 -6.49 -9.73 5.56
N ALA A 221 -7.28 -8.66 5.61
CA ALA A 221 -8.57 -8.58 4.92
C ALA A 221 -8.43 -8.73 3.39
N ALA A 222 -7.26 -8.44 2.82
CA ALA A 222 -6.96 -8.62 1.41
C ALA A 222 -6.86 -10.07 0.94
N ASP A 223 -6.56 -10.97 1.87
CA ASP A 223 -6.45 -12.41 1.63
C ASP A 223 -7.84 -13.05 1.39
N GLU A 224 -8.92 -12.43 1.89
CA GLU A 224 -10.26 -13.00 1.87
C GLU A 224 -11.07 -12.63 0.61
N LYS A 225 -10.74 -11.52 -0.07
CA LYS A 225 -11.50 -11.04 -1.25
C LYS A 225 -10.86 -11.48 -2.57
N GLN A 226 -11.47 -12.47 -3.21
CA GLN A 226 -11.06 -13.01 -4.52
C GLN A 226 -11.24 -12.00 -5.66
N ALA A 227 -10.31 -11.99 -6.61
CA ALA A 227 -10.33 -11.09 -7.76
C ALA A 227 -11.38 -11.50 -8.83
N PRO A 228 -11.92 -10.56 -9.63
CA PRO A 228 -12.94 -10.82 -10.65
C PRO A 228 -12.51 -11.89 -11.67
N THR A 229 -11.28 -11.84 -12.19
CA THR A 229 -10.82 -12.84 -13.17
C THR A 229 -10.74 -14.24 -12.55
N GLN A 230 -10.39 -14.35 -11.26
CA GLN A 230 -10.42 -15.63 -10.53
C GLN A 230 -11.85 -16.18 -10.45
N ARG A 231 -12.84 -15.35 -10.10
CA ARG A 231 -14.26 -15.76 -10.08
C ARG A 231 -14.75 -16.22 -11.46
N ILE A 232 -14.31 -15.56 -12.53
CA ILE A 232 -14.65 -15.94 -13.91
C ILE A 232 -14.03 -17.31 -14.24
N ALA A 233 -12.75 -17.52 -13.93
CA ALA A 233 -12.08 -18.81 -14.12
C ALA A 233 -12.79 -19.95 -13.37
N ASP A 234 -13.24 -19.70 -12.14
CA ASP A 234 -14.00 -20.67 -11.34
C ASP A 234 -15.38 -20.98 -11.93
N LYS A 235 -16.09 -19.97 -12.43
CA LYS A 235 -17.37 -20.17 -13.14
C LYS A 235 -17.17 -20.97 -14.44
N TRP A 236 -16.05 -20.76 -15.13
CA TRP A 236 -15.70 -21.53 -16.32
C TRP A 236 -15.42 -23.00 -15.98
N ALA A 237 -14.83 -23.30 -14.81
CA ALA A 237 -14.57 -24.67 -14.38
C ALA A 237 -15.83 -25.55 -14.36
N THR A 238 -16.98 -24.98 -13.98
CA THR A 238 -18.28 -25.67 -13.99
C THR A 238 -18.69 -26.13 -15.40
N TRP A 239 -18.38 -25.33 -16.44
CA TRP A 239 -18.65 -25.68 -17.83
C TRP A 239 -17.54 -26.53 -18.47
N LEU A 240 -16.30 -26.36 -18.04
CA LEU A 240 -15.15 -27.09 -18.56
C LEU A 240 -15.27 -28.60 -18.30
N VAL A 241 -15.70 -29.03 -17.11
CA VAL A 241 -15.78 -30.46 -16.76
C VAL A 241 -16.74 -31.24 -17.69
N PRO A 242 -18.00 -30.82 -17.91
CA PRO A 242 -18.88 -31.48 -18.88
C PRO A 242 -18.32 -31.50 -20.31
N VAL A 243 -17.73 -30.39 -20.76
CA VAL A 243 -17.14 -30.31 -22.10
C VAL A 243 -15.97 -31.28 -22.26
N ALA A 244 -15.10 -31.38 -21.24
CA ALA A 244 -13.99 -32.33 -21.20
C ALA A 244 -14.48 -33.77 -21.35
N LEU A 245 -15.51 -34.14 -20.58
CA LEU A 245 -16.10 -35.48 -20.60
C LEU A 245 -16.71 -35.81 -21.96
N ILE A 246 -17.45 -34.87 -22.56
CA ILE A 246 -18.04 -35.05 -23.89
C ILE A 246 -16.93 -35.28 -24.92
N ILE A 247 -15.90 -34.44 -24.95
CA ILE A 247 -14.79 -34.58 -25.92
C ILE A 247 -14.03 -35.88 -25.68
N ALA A 248 -13.80 -36.28 -24.43
CA ALA A 248 -13.15 -37.54 -24.10
C ALA A 248 -13.94 -38.77 -24.58
N VAL A 249 -15.26 -38.79 -24.32
CA VAL A 249 -16.15 -39.89 -24.76
C VAL A 249 -16.26 -39.93 -26.28
N VAL A 250 -16.44 -38.78 -26.94
CA VAL A 250 -16.49 -38.69 -28.40
C VAL A 250 -15.16 -39.14 -29.02
N SER A 251 -14.03 -38.68 -28.48
CA SER A 251 -12.69 -39.10 -28.91
C SER A 251 -12.54 -40.62 -28.79
N TRP A 252 -12.95 -41.21 -27.67
CA TRP A 252 -12.92 -42.67 -27.49
C TRP A 252 -13.79 -43.40 -28.52
N ILE A 253 -15.05 -42.98 -28.73
CA ILE A 253 -15.98 -43.64 -29.65
C ILE A 253 -15.50 -43.53 -31.10
N VAL A 254 -15.05 -42.35 -31.54
CA VAL A 254 -14.62 -42.11 -32.92
C VAL A 254 -13.32 -42.83 -33.24
N THR A 255 -12.38 -42.86 -32.30
CA THR A 255 -11.05 -43.43 -32.51
C THR A 255 -10.94 -44.91 -32.16
N GLY A 256 -11.88 -45.42 -31.36
CA GLY A 256 -11.84 -46.77 -30.80
C GLY A 256 -10.80 -46.98 -29.70
N ASN A 257 -10.01 -45.96 -29.34
CA ASN A 257 -8.96 -46.07 -28.33
C ASN A 257 -9.31 -45.28 -27.06
N ILE A 258 -9.49 -46.00 -25.95
CA ILE A 258 -9.80 -45.41 -24.64
C ILE A 258 -8.67 -44.51 -24.12
N GLU A 259 -7.41 -44.80 -24.46
CA GLU A 259 -6.24 -44.00 -24.08
C GLU A 259 -6.34 -42.57 -24.60
N ARG A 260 -6.93 -42.35 -25.78
CA ARG A 260 -7.14 -40.99 -26.32
C ARG A 260 -8.17 -40.22 -25.51
N GLY A 261 -9.22 -40.90 -25.05
CA GLY A 261 -10.21 -40.31 -24.13
C GLY A 261 -9.57 -39.93 -22.79
N VAL A 262 -8.76 -40.82 -22.21
CA VAL A 262 -8.02 -40.53 -20.96
C VAL A 262 -7.03 -39.39 -21.15
N THR A 263 -6.28 -39.37 -22.26
CA THR A 263 -5.32 -38.29 -22.56
C THR A 263 -6.03 -36.94 -22.68
N VAL A 264 -7.20 -36.89 -23.31
CA VAL A 264 -8.03 -35.67 -23.35
C VAL A 264 -8.38 -35.22 -21.93
N LEU A 265 -8.83 -36.11 -21.05
CA LEU A 265 -9.17 -35.74 -19.66
C LEU A 265 -7.96 -35.18 -18.89
N VAL A 266 -6.77 -35.75 -19.09
CA VAL A 266 -5.53 -35.30 -18.47
C VAL A 266 -5.16 -33.89 -18.94
N VAL A 267 -5.17 -33.65 -20.25
CA VAL A 267 -4.74 -32.38 -20.85
C VAL A 267 -5.76 -31.26 -20.68
N PHE A 268 -7.05 -31.59 -20.52
CA PHE A 268 -8.12 -30.61 -20.42
C PHE A 268 -8.11 -29.83 -19.09
N CYS A 269 -7.27 -30.20 -18.11
CA CYS A 269 -7.21 -29.44 -16.87
C CYS A 269 -6.92 -27.96 -17.14
N PRO A 270 -7.70 -27.00 -16.59
CA PRO A 270 -7.39 -25.58 -16.66
C PRO A 270 -6.41 -25.14 -15.55
N CYS A 271 -5.48 -26.00 -15.13
CA CYS A 271 -4.63 -25.78 -13.96
C CYS A 271 -3.82 -24.46 -14.08
N ALA A 272 -3.15 -24.26 -15.23
CA ALA A 272 -2.42 -23.02 -15.53
C ALA A 272 -3.30 -21.76 -15.54
N LEU A 273 -4.54 -21.88 -16.03
CA LEU A 273 -5.52 -20.78 -16.08
C LEU A 273 -5.92 -20.34 -14.66
N ILE A 274 -6.16 -21.30 -13.77
CA ILE A 274 -6.60 -21.04 -12.40
C ILE A 274 -5.47 -20.39 -11.59
N LEU A 275 -4.23 -20.90 -11.73
CA LEU A 275 -3.08 -20.43 -10.93
C LEU A 275 -2.50 -19.09 -11.42
N ALA A 276 -2.67 -18.74 -12.70
CA ALA A 276 -2.08 -17.52 -13.27
C ALA A 276 -2.47 -16.24 -12.51
N THR A 277 -3.74 -16.14 -12.12
CA THR A 277 -4.32 -14.91 -11.58
C THR A 277 -3.90 -14.66 -10.13
N PRO A 278 -4.08 -15.61 -9.18
CA PRO A 278 -3.63 -15.42 -7.80
C PRO A 278 -2.13 -15.16 -7.70
N THR A 279 -1.31 -15.88 -8.49
CA THR A 279 0.15 -15.68 -8.50
C THR A 279 0.52 -14.28 -8.97
N ALA A 280 -0.06 -13.79 -10.08
CA ALA A 280 0.24 -12.45 -10.60
C ALA A 280 -0.19 -11.35 -9.64
N ILE A 281 -1.38 -11.48 -9.02
CA ILE A 281 -1.89 -10.54 -8.04
C ILE A 281 -1.00 -10.50 -6.81
N MET A 282 -0.63 -11.66 -6.24
CA MET A 282 0.21 -11.71 -5.05
C MET A 282 1.62 -11.17 -5.31
N ALA A 283 2.19 -11.48 -6.48
CA ALA A 283 3.46 -10.89 -6.91
C ALA A 283 3.38 -9.36 -6.97
N ALA A 284 2.30 -8.81 -7.53
CA ALA A 284 2.08 -7.38 -7.63
C ALA A 284 1.78 -6.71 -6.29
N ILE A 285 0.99 -7.32 -5.39
CA ILE A 285 0.75 -6.80 -4.04
C ILE A 285 2.06 -6.75 -3.26
N GLY A 286 2.84 -7.84 -3.28
CA GLY A 286 4.15 -7.89 -2.65
C GLY A 286 5.09 -6.81 -3.20
N GLN A 287 5.08 -6.57 -4.51
CA GLN A 287 5.83 -5.50 -5.14
C GLN A 287 5.33 -4.12 -4.70
N ALA A 288 4.02 -3.86 -4.68
CA ALA A 288 3.43 -2.59 -4.26
C ALA A 288 3.79 -2.25 -2.80
N THR A 289 3.72 -3.24 -1.90
CA THR A 289 4.02 -3.07 -0.48
C THR A 289 5.48 -2.65 -0.25
N LYS A 290 6.44 -3.13 -1.07
CA LYS A 290 7.85 -2.68 -1.00
C LYS A 290 8.03 -1.18 -1.28
N TYR A 291 7.09 -0.53 -1.96
CA TYR A 291 7.12 0.91 -2.26
C TYR A 291 6.14 1.69 -1.38
N GLY A 292 5.66 1.09 -0.29
CA GLY A 292 4.70 1.72 0.61
C GLY A 292 3.34 1.93 -0.04
N VAL A 293 2.86 0.98 -0.84
CA VAL A 293 1.49 0.96 -1.36
C VAL A 293 0.79 -0.30 -0.87
N LEU A 294 -0.25 -0.10 -0.06
CA LEU A 294 -1.02 -1.17 0.56
C LEU A 294 -2.30 -1.43 -0.23
N ILE A 295 -2.47 -2.67 -0.66
CA ILE A 295 -3.62 -3.08 -1.47
C ILE A 295 -4.46 -4.04 -0.64
N LYS A 296 -5.72 -3.67 -0.37
CA LYS A 296 -6.64 -4.48 0.43
C LYS A 296 -7.42 -5.52 -0.36
N SER A 297 -7.28 -5.59 -1.68
CA SER A 297 -7.87 -6.68 -2.45
C SER A 297 -7.22 -6.81 -3.83
N GLY A 298 -7.11 -8.04 -4.31
CA GLY A 298 -6.74 -8.30 -5.71
C GLY A 298 -7.74 -7.72 -6.70
N GLU A 299 -9.01 -7.62 -6.29
CA GLU A 299 -10.09 -7.00 -7.07
C GLU A 299 -9.82 -5.52 -7.38
N ALA A 300 -9.36 -4.76 -6.39
CA ALA A 300 -9.00 -3.35 -6.59
C ALA A 300 -7.84 -3.18 -7.57
N LEU A 301 -6.81 -4.03 -7.46
CA LEU A 301 -5.66 -3.99 -8.38
C LEU A 301 -6.06 -4.35 -9.82
N GLU A 302 -6.89 -5.39 -10.00
CA GLU A 302 -7.38 -5.82 -11.32
C GLU A 302 -8.26 -4.73 -11.96
N THR A 303 -9.18 -4.17 -11.18
CA THR A 303 -10.09 -3.11 -11.61
C THR A 303 -9.34 -1.83 -11.96
N LEU A 304 -8.33 -1.47 -11.15
CA LEU A 304 -7.45 -0.33 -11.42
C LEU A 304 -6.66 -0.50 -12.72
N GLY A 305 -6.24 -1.72 -13.05
CA GLY A 305 -5.56 -2.02 -14.32
C GLY A 305 -6.47 -1.83 -15.55
N GLY A 306 -7.78 -1.99 -15.39
CA GLY A 306 -8.76 -1.89 -16.48
C GLY A 306 -9.46 -0.54 -16.61
N LEU A 307 -9.46 0.30 -15.57
CA LEU A 307 -10.11 1.62 -15.58
C LEU A 307 -9.19 2.71 -16.14
N ASN A 308 -9.79 3.76 -16.70
CA ASN A 308 -9.08 4.91 -17.26
C ASN A 308 -9.54 6.25 -16.67
N THR A 309 -10.49 6.26 -15.72
CA THR A 309 -11.02 7.51 -15.13
C THR A 309 -10.51 7.64 -13.69
N LEU A 310 -9.67 8.64 -13.45
CA LEU A 310 -9.11 8.95 -12.13
C LEU A 310 -9.71 10.27 -11.64
N VAL A 311 -10.33 10.23 -10.47
CA VAL A 311 -11.01 11.35 -9.86
C VAL A 311 -10.24 11.74 -8.61
N PHE A 312 -9.83 13.00 -8.52
CA PHE A 312 -9.03 13.52 -7.42
C PHE A 312 -9.88 14.45 -6.56
N ASP A 313 -9.73 14.33 -5.24
CA ASP A 313 -10.02 15.46 -4.36
C ASP A 313 -8.92 16.54 -4.48
N LYS A 314 -9.26 17.76 -4.10
CA LYS A 314 -8.32 18.89 -4.11
C LYS A 314 -7.49 18.93 -2.82
N THR A 315 -8.17 19.13 -1.68
CA THR A 315 -7.53 19.55 -0.43
C THR A 315 -6.90 18.34 0.23
N GLY A 316 -5.63 18.43 0.61
CA GLY A 316 -4.89 17.32 1.25
C GLY A 316 -4.52 16.18 0.30
N THR A 317 -5.14 16.11 -0.88
CA THR A 317 -4.77 15.19 -1.96
C THR A 317 -3.82 15.84 -2.98
N LEU A 318 -4.30 16.75 -3.83
CA LEU A 318 -3.45 17.47 -4.80
C LEU A 318 -2.70 18.65 -4.16
N THR A 319 -3.10 19.02 -2.95
CA THR A 319 -2.46 20.03 -2.14
C THR A 319 -2.01 19.42 -0.82
N TYR A 320 -1.16 20.14 -0.07
CA TYR A 320 -0.76 19.71 1.27
C TYR A 320 -1.87 19.89 2.32
N GLY A 321 -2.94 20.63 2.00
CA GLY A 321 -4.04 20.90 2.93
C GLY A 321 -3.70 21.95 4.00
N ASN A 322 -2.48 22.49 3.96
CA ASN A 322 -2.01 23.56 4.83
C ASN A 322 -2.10 24.89 4.09
N LEU A 323 -2.63 25.91 4.78
CA LEU A 323 -2.71 27.27 4.27
C LEU A 323 -1.38 27.97 4.46
N GLU A 324 -0.85 28.54 3.39
CA GLU A 324 0.35 29.38 3.44
C GLU A 324 0.08 30.76 2.87
N VAL A 325 0.89 31.73 3.29
CA VAL A 325 0.87 33.08 2.73
C VAL A 325 1.38 33.02 1.29
N SER A 326 0.49 33.31 0.34
CA SER A 326 0.78 33.28 -1.09
C SER A 326 1.03 34.66 -1.68
N ASP A 327 0.36 35.69 -1.15
CA ASP A 327 0.57 37.08 -1.57
C ASP A 327 0.55 37.98 -0.35
N VAL A 328 1.46 38.95 -0.34
CA VAL A 328 1.40 40.11 0.54
C VAL A 328 1.32 41.32 -0.37
N ILE A 329 0.24 42.09 -0.26
CA ILE A 329 -0.03 43.21 -1.14
C ILE A 329 -0.17 44.47 -0.29
N SER A 330 0.91 45.22 -0.16
CA SER A 330 0.88 46.57 0.39
C SER A 330 0.21 47.53 -0.59
N LEU A 331 -0.69 48.36 -0.05
CA LEU A 331 -1.39 49.42 -0.79
C LEU A 331 -0.93 50.81 -0.38
N ASN A 332 -0.08 50.88 0.64
CA ASN A 332 0.49 52.12 1.15
C ASN A 332 1.90 52.31 0.57
N GLU A 333 2.13 53.45 -0.11
CA GLU A 333 3.43 53.76 -0.73
C GLU A 333 4.60 53.84 0.28
N HIS A 334 4.30 53.98 1.58
CA HIS A 334 5.29 54.10 2.65
C HIS A 334 5.55 52.79 3.41
N LEU A 335 4.82 51.71 3.12
CA LEU A 335 4.98 50.43 3.79
C LEU A 335 5.39 49.36 2.78
N THR A 336 6.45 48.63 3.08
CA THR A 336 6.85 47.46 2.29
C THR A 336 5.94 46.27 2.59
N ASP A 337 5.98 45.24 1.74
CA ASP A 337 5.27 43.99 2.01
C ASP A 337 5.79 43.31 3.30
N GLU A 338 7.09 43.43 3.61
CA GLU A 338 7.66 42.97 4.87
C GLU A 338 7.09 43.74 6.08
N ASP A 339 6.91 45.06 5.96
CA ASP A 339 6.28 45.87 7.02
C ASP A 339 4.82 45.44 7.24
N LEU A 340 4.07 45.22 6.15
CA LEU A 340 2.68 44.75 6.22
C LEU A 340 2.61 43.37 6.90
N LEU A 341 3.49 42.45 6.53
CA LEU A 341 3.58 41.12 7.13
C LEU A 341 3.95 41.21 8.62
N LYS A 342 4.91 42.06 8.99
CA LYS A 342 5.29 42.30 10.39
C LYS A 342 4.13 42.84 11.22
N ILE A 343 3.43 43.86 10.71
CA ILE A 343 2.26 44.47 11.38
C ILE A 343 1.18 43.41 11.62
N THR A 344 0.91 42.59 10.60
CA THR A 344 -0.15 41.58 10.65
C THR A 344 0.21 40.42 11.56
N ALA A 345 1.41 39.84 11.41
CA ALA A 345 1.89 38.73 12.23
C ALA A 345 1.98 39.09 13.71
N SER A 346 2.39 40.32 14.03
CA SER A 346 2.40 40.82 15.42
C SER A 346 1.00 40.88 16.02
N CYS A 347 -0.01 41.24 15.21
CA CYS A 347 -1.40 41.26 15.66
C CYS A 347 -2.00 39.86 15.82
N GLU A 348 -1.66 38.95 14.92
CA GLU A 348 -2.16 37.58 14.88
C GLU A 348 -1.41 36.62 15.81
N LYS A 349 -0.33 37.08 16.48
CA LYS A 349 0.51 36.27 17.37
C LYS A 349 -0.26 35.48 18.44
N LEU A 350 -1.32 36.08 19.00
CA LEU A 350 -2.15 35.48 20.05
C LEU A 350 -3.40 34.74 19.52
N SER A 351 -3.52 34.60 18.20
CA SER A 351 -4.70 34.05 17.54
C SER A 351 -4.48 32.58 17.19
N GLU A 352 -5.37 31.71 17.68
CA GLU A 352 -5.35 30.26 17.40
C GLU A 352 -5.95 29.90 16.04
N HIS A 353 -6.41 30.88 15.26
CA HIS A 353 -7.05 30.62 13.98
C HIS A 353 -6.03 30.07 12.96
N PRO A 354 -6.37 29.07 12.12
CA PRO A 354 -5.43 28.50 11.15
C PRO A 354 -4.78 29.54 10.22
N LEU A 355 -5.57 30.51 9.76
CA LEU A 355 -5.07 31.65 8.96
C LEU A 355 -4.04 32.51 9.70
N ALA A 356 -4.21 32.70 11.02
CA ALA A 356 -3.31 33.46 11.84
C ALA A 356 -1.98 32.74 12.01
N LYS A 357 -2.03 31.43 12.29
CA LYS A 357 -0.85 30.57 12.37
C LYS A 357 -0.05 30.59 11.07
N ALA A 358 -0.72 30.52 9.92
CA ALA A 358 -0.06 30.62 8.62
C ALA A 358 0.72 31.94 8.42
N ILE A 359 0.13 33.08 8.82
CA ILE A 359 0.79 34.39 8.75
C ILE A 359 1.98 34.48 9.69
N VAL A 360 1.82 34.02 10.94
CA VAL A 360 2.87 34.03 11.96
C VAL A 360 4.02 33.12 11.55
N ASN A 361 3.73 31.92 11.05
CA ASN A 361 4.74 30.97 10.56
C ASN A 361 5.53 31.57 9.39
N ASN A 362 4.84 32.16 8.41
CA ASN A 362 5.51 32.81 7.29
C ASN A 362 6.42 33.97 7.72
N ALA A 363 5.98 34.79 8.69
CA ALA A 363 6.82 35.85 9.26
C ALA A 363 8.07 35.29 9.97
N ASN A 364 7.93 34.17 10.69
CA ASN A 364 9.06 33.49 11.34
C ASN A 364 10.04 32.89 10.33
N GLU A 365 9.56 32.27 9.25
CA GLU A 365 10.40 31.72 8.17
C GLU A 365 11.21 32.78 7.45
N VAL A 366 10.60 33.94 7.19
CA VAL A 366 11.26 35.11 6.58
C VAL A 366 12.09 35.89 7.62
N LYS A 367 12.15 35.42 8.88
CA LYS A 367 12.95 35.97 10.00
C LYS A 367 12.56 37.41 10.37
N ILE A 368 11.28 37.75 10.23
CA ILE A 368 10.73 39.03 10.65
C ILE A 368 10.55 39.02 12.17
N GLN A 369 10.99 40.08 12.83
CA GLN A 369 10.82 40.21 14.28
C GLN A 369 9.37 40.56 14.63
N ILE A 370 8.65 39.59 15.18
CA ILE A 370 7.26 39.73 15.62
C ILE A 370 7.19 40.41 17.00
N GLU A 371 6.35 41.43 17.12
CA GLU A 371 6.14 42.19 18.37
C GLU A 371 5.07 41.54 19.25
N GLU A 372 5.08 41.84 20.56
CA GLU A 372 3.98 41.47 21.45
C GLU A 372 2.80 42.43 21.25
N PRO A 373 1.59 41.94 20.91
CA PRO A 373 0.44 42.81 20.73
C PRO A 373 -0.12 43.31 22.08
N GLU A 374 -0.41 44.61 22.15
CA GLU A 374 -1.16 45.23 23.24
C GLU A 374 -2.66 45.28 22.92
N GLU A 375 -3.52 45.28 23.95
CA GLU A 375 -5.00 45.33 23.80
C GLU A 375 -5.61 44.33 22.78
N PHE A 376 -5.04 43.12 22.65
CA PHE A 376 -5.54 42.12 21.71
C PHE A 376 -7.01 41.75 21.98
N LYS A 377 -7.84 41.77 20.94
CA LYS A 377 -9.24 41.31 20.96
C LYS A 377 -9.54 40.49 19.72
N MET A 378 -10.18 39.35 19.93
CA MET A 378 -10.65 38.46 18.87
C MET A 378 -12.16 38.57 18.70
N TYR A 379 -12.62 38.66 17.45
CA TYR A 379 -14.01 38.66 17.05
C TYR A 379 -14.29 37.44 16.16
N PRO A 380 -14.84 36.34 16.73
CA PRO A 380 -15.06 35.09 16.01
C PRO A 380 -15.83 35.28 14.70
N GLY A 381 -15.32 34.69 13.60
CA GLY A 381 -15.90 34.79 12.27
C GLY A 381 -15.77 36.17 11.60
N LYS A 382 -15.03 37.10 12.20
CA LYS A 382 -14.86 38.47 11.71
C LYS A 382 -13.39 38.85 11.54
N GLY A 383 -12.61 38.80 12.61
CA GLY A 383 -11.21 39.25 12.62
C GLY A 383 -10.65 39.51 14.02
N VAL A 384 -9.50 40.15 14.09
CA VAL A 384 -8.80 40.54 15.32
C VAL A 384 -8.43 42.03 15.31
N THR A 385 -8.23 42.58 16.50
CA THR A 385 -7.67 43.93 16.69
C THR A 385 -6.59 43.91 17.74
N CYS A 386 -5.58 44.75 17.58
CA CYS A 386 -4.52 44.94 18.56
C CYS A 386 -3.92 46.35 18.44
N ILE A 387 -3.01 46.68 19.34
CA ILE A 387 -2.11 47.82 19.25
C ILE A 387 -0.68 47.26 19.17
N ASN A 388 0.10 47.74 18.19
CA ASN A 388 1.53 47.46 18.07
C ASN A 388 2.32 48.78 17.93
N SER A 389 3.64 48.72 17.68
CA SER A 389 4.47 49.92 17.55
C SER A 389 4.04 50.89 16.43
N TYR A 390 3.25 50.42 15.45
CA TYR A 390 2.75 51.20 14.33
C TYR A 390 1.39 51.88 14.63
N GLY A 391 0.65 51.39 15.62
CA GLY A 391 -0.64 51.95 16.03
C GLY A 391 -1.72 50.88 16.21
N ARG A 392 -2.98 51.29 16.04
CA ARG A 392 -4.15 50.41 16.19
C ARG A 392 -4.39 49.65 14.88
N VAL A 393 -4.29 48.32 14.93
CA VAL A 393 -4.41 47.44 13.76
C VAL A 393 -5.74 46.68 13.81
N TYR A 394 -6.37 46.56 12.65
CA TYR A 394 -7.55 45.74 12.39
C TYR A 394 -7.20 44.72 11.30
N VAL A 395 -7.40 43.44 11.57
CA VAL A 395 -7.12 42.34 10.65
C VAL A 395 -8.39 41.51 10.52
N GLY A 396 -8.96 41.36 9.32
CA GLY A 396 -10.17 40.57 9.16
C GLY A 396 -10.85 40.67 7.80
N ASN A 397 -12.11 40.22 7.76
CA ASN A 397 -12.92 40.25 6.54
C ASN A 397 -13.55 41.63 6.27
N SER A 398 -14.09 41.84 5.07
CA SER A 398 -14.67 43.12 4.65
C SER A 398 -15.81 43.59 5.56
N LYS A 399 -16.63 42.67 6.08
CA LYS A 399 -17.72 42.99 7.01
C LYS A 399 -17.18 43.54 8.32
N PHE A 400 -16.11 42.95 8.85
CA PHE A 400 -15.47 43.39 10.09
C PHE A 400 -14.92 44.81 10.01
N LEU A 401 -14.23 45.13 8.91
CA LEU A 401 -13.69 46.47 8.69
C LEU A 401 -14.81 47.50 8.52
N SER A 402 -15.86 47.15 7.77
CA SER A 402 -17.02 48.03 7.56
C SER A 402 -17.75 48.34 8.87
N GLU A 403 -17.93 47.35 9.76
CA GLU A 403 -18.53 47.54 11.09
C GLU A 403 -17.70 48.47 12.00
N ASN A 404 -16.39 48.60 11.73
CA ASN A 404 -15.50 49.53 12.42
C ASN A 404 -15.36 50.89 11.70
N ASN A 405 -16.24 51.20 10.75
CA ASN A 405 -16.24 52.44 9.94
C ASN A 405 -14.98 52.63 9.10
N ILE A 406 -14.34 51.54 8.66
CA ILE A 406 -13.16 51.58 7.78
C ILE A 406 -13.62 51.46 6.33
N HIS A 407 -13.27 52.44 5.49
CA HIS A 407 -13.59 52.42 4.07
C HIS A 407 -12.66 51.47 3.31
N ILE A 408 -13.26 50.55 2.55
CA ILE A 408 -12.57 49.55 1.73
C ILE A 408 -12.69 49.98 0.27
N ASN A 409 -11.56 50.16 -0.42
CA ASN A 409 -11.53 50.53 -1.85
C ASN A 409 -10.55 49.63 -2.63
N ILE A 410 -10.73 48.31 -2.50
CA ILE A 410 -9.78 47.29 -2.98
C ILE A 410 -10.49 46.10 -3.67
N ASP A 411 -11.69 46.35 -4.21
CA ASP A 411 -12.54 45.31 -4.79
C ASP A 411 -11.82 44.55 -5.91
N SER A 412 -11.04 45.23 -6.74
CA SER A 412 -10.31 44.58 -7.84
C SER A 412 -9.25 43.56 -7.37
N GLN A 413 -8.55 43.86 -6.27
CA GLN A 413 -7.53 42.99 -5.69
C GLN A 413 -8.19 41.83 -4.93
N LEU A 414 -9.26 42.09 -4.20
CA LEU A 414 -10.05 41.07 -3.52
C LEU A 414 -10.68 40.10 -4.53
N ASP A 415 -11.23 40.61 -5.63
CA ASP A 415 -11.77 39.79 -6.69
C ASP A 415 -10.67 38.94 -7.31
N LYS A 416 -9.49 39.49 -7.62
CA LYS A 416 -8.36 38.71 -8.15
C LYS A 416 -8.01 37.52 -7.23
N LEU A 417 -7.78 37.78 -5.93
CA LEU A 417 -7.46 36.72 -4.98
C LEU A 417 -8.57 35.68 -4.87
N LYS A 418 -9.82 36.11 -4.90
CA LYS A 418 -10.99 35.23 -4.85
C LYS A 418 -11.09 34.32 -6.07
N HIS A 419 -10.81 34.82 -7.28
CA HIS A 419 -10.79 34.00 -8.50
C HIS A 419 -9.63 33.00 -8.49
N GLU A 420 -8.51 33.34 -7.84
CA GLU A 420 -7.40 32.40 -7.61
C GLU A 420 -7.66 31.43 -6.45
N GLY A 421 -8.81 31.55 -5.78
CA GLY A 421 -9.21 30.70 -4.66
C GLY A 421 -8.48 30.91 -3.37
N LYS A 422 -7.93 32.12 -3.20
CA LYS A 422 -7.15 32.49 -2.04
C LYS A 422 -8.07 33.08 -0.97
N ALA A 423 -7.85 32.68 0.28
CA ALA A 423 -8.46 33.34 1.42
C ALA A 423 -7.78 34.70 1.61
N SER A 424 -8.54 35.79 1.47
CA SER A 424 -8.01 37.14 1.63
C SER A 424 -8.31 37.70 3.02
N ILE A 425 -7.30 38.26 3.67
CA ILE A 425 -7.46 39.02 4.91
C ILE A 425 -7.09 40.47 4.64
N ILE A 426 -7.93 41.40 5.08
CA ILE A 426 -7.73 42.83 4.90
C ILE A 426 -7.12 43.41 6.16
N ILE A 427 -6.13 44.28 5.99
CA ILE A 427 -5.40 44.91 7.09
C ILE A 427 -5.62 46.41 7.03
N ALA A 428 -6.02 46.97 8.16
CA ALA A 428 -6.15 48.40 8.35
C ALA A 428 -5.36 48.89 9.56
N LEU A 429 -4.71 50.03 9.41
CA LEU A 429 -3.91 50.69 10.44
C LEU A 429 -4.51 52.08 10.70
N ASN A 430 -4.79 52.38 11.97
CA ASN A 430 -5.36 53.65 12.42
C ASN A 430 -6.64 54.09 11.67
N GLY A 431 -7.42 53.12 11.17
CA GLY A 431 -8.68 53.35 10.46
C GLY A 431 -8.58 53.40 8.93
N GLU A 432 -7.39 53.22 8.35
CA GLU A 432 -7.17 53.19 6.90
C GLU A 432 -6.67 51.82 6.45
N VAL A 433 -7.17 51.32 5.32
CA VAL A 433 -6.71 50.05 4.73
C VAL A 433 -5.29 50.23 4.20
N ILE A 434 -4.35 49.45 4.72
CA ILE A 434 -2.93 49.52 4.34
C ILE A 434 -2.51 48.39 3.40
N GLY A 435 -3.30 47.32 3.31
CA GLY A 435 -2.98 46.18 2.47
C GLY A 435 -3.87 44.98 2.70
N LEU A 436 -3.53 43.89 2.04
CA LEU A 436 -4.20 42.61 2.16
C LEU A 436 -3.22 41.46 2.00
N ILE A 437 -3.50 40.36 2.69
CA ILE A 437 -2.72 39.12 2.62
C ILE A 437 -3.61 38.03 2.03
N GLY A 438 -3.11 37.39 0.97
CA GLY A 438 -3.74 36.24 0.33
C GLY A 438 -3.12 34.94 0.82
N LEU A 439 -3.94 34.07 1.38
CA LEU A 439 -3.54 32.72 1.79
C LEU A 439 -4.10 31.69 0.84
N SER A 440 -3.29 30.71 0.46
CA SER A 440 -3.72 29.64 -0.44
C SER A 440 -3.23 28.29 0.03
N ASP A 441 -3.99 27.27 -0.30
CA ASP A 441 -3.55 25.89 -0.16
C ASP A 441 -2.43 25.60 -1.16
N VAL A 442 -1.33 25.00 -0.70
CA VAL A 442 -0.13 24.79 -1.51
C VAL A 442 -0.29 23.52 -2.33
N VAL A 443 -0.17 23.66 -3.65
CA VAL A 443 -0.15 22.51 -4.58
C VAL A 443 1.13 21.71 -4.37
N ARG A 444 1.03 20.38 -4.30
CA ARG A 444 2.22 19.53 -4.17
C ARG A 444 3.11 19.68 -5.40
N GLU A 445 4.41 19.73 -5.18
CA GLU A 445 5.40 19.88 -6.26
C GLU A 445 5.24 18.77 -7.32
N ASP A 446 4.95 17.54 -6.85
CA ASP A 446 4.80 16.37 -7.70
C ASP A 446 3.45 16.27 -8.42
N SER A 447 2.44 17.06 -8.05
CA SER A 447 1.07 16.90 -8.59
C SER A 447 1.03 17.08 -10.10
N LYS A 448 1.72 18.07 -10.66
CA LYS A 448 1.73 18.30 -12.11
C LYS A 448 2.39 17.13 -12.87
N SER A 449 3.59 16.74 -12.43
CA SER A 449 4.33 15.59 -13.00
C SER A 449 3.52 14.30 -12.90
N MET A 450 2.79 14.11 -11.80
CA MET A 450 1.91 12.97 -11.59
C MET A 450 0.75 12.94 -12.60
N ILE A 451 0.04 14.05 -12.80
CA ILE A 451 -1.05 14.14 -13.80
C ILE A 451 -0.49 13.91 -15.21
N ASP A 452 0.63 14.52 -15.57
CA ASP A 452 1.26 14.35 -16.89
C ASP A 452 1.57 12.85 -17.16
N LYS A 453 2.20 12.16 -16.19
CA LYS A 453 2.45 10.71 -16.28
C LYS A 453 1.17 9.87 -16.40
N LEU A 454 0.06 10.30 -15.79
CA LEU A 454 -1.22 9.60 -15.91
C LEU A 454 -1.87 9.81 -17.28
N HIS A 455 -1.75 11.01 -17.86
CA HIS A 455 -2.19 11.31 -19.22
C HIS A 455 -1.38 10.52 -20.26
N ASP A 456 -0.06 10.37 -20.07
CA ASP A 456 0.80 9.52 -20.90
C ASP A 456 0.37 8.04 -20.87
N LEU A 457 -0.22 7.59 -19.76
CA LEU A 457 -0.81 6.26 -19.61
C LEU A 457 -2.23 6.15 -20.19
N GLY A 458 -2.77 7.23 -20.77
CA GLY A 458 -4.09 7.28 -21.40
C GLY A 458 -5.25 7.44 -20.42
N ASN A 459 -5.01 7.95 -19.20
CA ASN A 459 -6.07 8.17 -18.21
C ASN A 459 -6.70 9.55 -18.35
N GLU A 460 -8.02 9.62 -18.18
CA GLU A 460 -8.77 10.85 -17.96
C GLU A 460 -8.70 11.21 -16.47
N THR A 461 -8.27 12.44 -16.16
CA THR A 461 -8.23 12.96 -14.79
C THR A 461 -9.36 13.98 -14.58
N ILE A 462 -10.03 13.89 -13.44
CA ILE A 462 -11.16 14.74 -13.06
C ILE A 462 -10.92 15.29 -11.65
N LEU A 463 -11.19 16.58 -11.44
CA LEU A 463 -11.13 17.22 -10.12
C LEU A 463 -12.54 17.37 -9.54
N LEU A 464 -12.76 16.88 -8.31
CA LEU A 464 -13.94 17.18 -7.50
C LEU A 464 -13.53 18.03 -6.30
N THR A 465 -14.26 19.11 -6.01
CA THR A 465 -13.97 19.93 -4.84
C THR A 465 -15.22 20.68 -4.34
N GLY A 466 -15.22 21.00 -3.05
CA GLY A 466 -16.21 21.89 -2.44
C GLY A 466 -15.95 23.37 -2.75
N ASP A 467 -14.75 23.70 -3.21
CA ASP A 467 -14.39 25.06 -3.61
C ASP A 467 -15.21 25.54 -4.79
N ASN A 468 -15.34 26.86 -4.92
CA ASN A 468 -16.05 27.44 -6.05
C ASN A 468 -15.41 27.04 -7.41
N THR A 469 -16.22 27.07 -8.47
CA THR A 469 -15.81 26.60 -9.79
C THR A 469 -14.61 27.37 -10.38
N GLU A 470 -14.49 28.67 -10.11
CA GLU A 470 -13.38 29.49 -10.62
C GLU A 470 -12.05 29.10 -9.95
N THR A 471 -12.05 28.99 -8.62
CA THR A 471 -10.96 28.44 -7.82
C THR A 471 -10.54 27.08 -8.34
N ALA A 472 -11.51 26.16 -8.47
CA ALA A 472 -11.25 24.81 -8.89
C ALA A 472 -10.61 24.75 -10.29
N ASN A 473 -11.07 25.59 -11.23
CA ASN A 473 -10.49 25.71 -12.56
C ASN A 473 -9.06 26.27 -12.54
N TYR A 474 -8.79 27.27 -11.69
CA TYR A 474 -7.45 27.82 -11.52
C TYR A 474 -6.45 26.77 -11.02
N PHE A 475 -6.83 26.01 -9.99
CA PHE A 475 -6.00 24.91 -9.47
C PHE A 475 -5.81 23.81 -10.50
N ALA A 476 -6.89 23.38 -11.16
CA ALA A 476 -6.84 22.34 -12.19
C ALA A 476 -5.91 22.73 -13.35
N ALA A 477 -5.93 23.99 -13.78
CA ALA A 477 -5.04 24.50 -14.82
C ALA A 477 -3.54 24.43 -14.43
N LYS A 478 -3.20 24.63 -13.15
CA LYS A 478 -1.80 24.50 -12.67
C LYS A 478 -1.28 23.08 -12.75
N VAL A 479 -2.12 22.09 -12.43
CA VAL A 479 -1.76 20.67 -12.42
C VAL A 479 -2.04 19.95 -13.74
N GLY A 480 -2.74 20.58 -14.68
CA GLY A 480 -3.05 20.01 -16.00
C GLY A 480 -4.37 19.23 -16.09
N ILE A 481 -5.28 19.38 -15.12
CA ILE A 481 -6.60 18.73 -15.16
C ILE A 481 -7.58 19.57 -15.99
N SER A 482 -8.24 18.95 -16.97
CA SER A 482 -9.17 19.65 -17.87
C SER A 482 -10.64 19.58 -17.44
N ARG A 483 -11.02 18.57 -16.66
CA ARG A 483 -12.41 18.33 -16.26
C ARG A 483 -12.58 18.56 -14.76
N VAL A 484 -13.40 19.55 -14.40
CA VAL A 484 -13.50 20.06 -13.03
C VAL A 484 -14.95 20.20 -12.61
N TYR A 485 -15.25 19.80 -11.39
CA TYR A 485 -16.54 20.03 -10.74
C TYR A 485 -16.30 20.68 -9.37
N GLY A 486 -16.56 21.98 -9.28
CA GLY A 486 -16.55 22.75 -8.04
C GLY A 486 -17.96 22.95 -7.47
N ASN A 487 -18.03 23.60 -6.29
CA ASN A 487 -19.22 23.87 -5.50
C ASN A 487 -19.96 22.59 -5.04
N LEU A 488 -19.22 21.51 -4.76
CA LEU A 488 -19.82 20.24 -4.37
C LEU A 488 -19.89 20.06 -2.85
N LEU A 489 -21.08 19.72 -2.36
CA LEU A 489 -21.24 19.16 -1.03
C LEU A 489 -20.79 17.68 -1.01
N PRO A 490 -20.47 17.09 0.16
CA PRO A 490 -20.01 15.70 0.24
C PRO A 490 -20.94 14.67 -0.44
N HIS A 491 -22.26 14.84 -0.30
CA HIS A 491 -23.26 13.98 -0.97
C HIS A 491 -23.32 14.22 -2.49
N GLU A 492 -23.01 15.43 -2.95
CA GLU A 492 -22.97 15.73 -4.38
C GLU A 492 -21.72 15.16 -5.04
N LYS A 493 -20.60 15.02 -4.31
CA LYS A 493 -19.43 14.27 -4.81
C LYS A 493 -19.81 12.81 -5.11
N LEU A 494 -20.58 12.17 -4.24
CA LEU A 494 -21.12 10.82 -4.45
C LEU A 494 -22.00 10.76 -5.70
N ASP A 495 -22.98 11.65 -5.84
CA ASP A 495 -23.86 11.71 -7.01
C ASP A 495 -23.08 11.87 -8.33
N ARG A 496 -21.95 12.58 -8.29
CA ARG A 496 -21.06 12.72 -9.46
C ARG A 496 -20.35 11.42 -9.80
N ILE A 497 -19.84 10.70 -8.80
CA ILE A 497 -19.22 9.39 -9.00
C ILE A 497 -20.25 8.40 -9.57
N GLU A 498 -21.46 8.37 -9.02
CA GLU A 498 -22.54 7.51 -9.53
C GLU A 498 -22.93 7.86 -10.97
N LYS A 499 -23.00 9.15 -11.32
CA LYS A 499 -23.24 9.58 -12.71
C LYS A 499 -22.15 9.10 -13.66
N LEU A 500 -20.88 9.25 -13.29
CA LEU A 500 -19.77 8.75 -14.10
C LEU A 500 -19.85 7.23 -14.31
N LYS A 501 -20.24 6.49 -13.27
CA LYS A 501 -20.47 5.04 -13.35
C LYS A 501 -21.66 4.68 -14.24
N ASN A 502 -22.76 5.41 -14.14
CA ASN A 502 -23.95 5.24 -14.99
C ASN A 502 -23.68 5.58 -16.47
N ASP A 503 -22.72 6.47 -16.73
CA ASP A 503 -22.21 6.77 -18.08
C ASP A 503 -21.30 5.64 -18.62
N GLY A 504 -21.15 4.53 -17.89
CA GLY A 504 -20.37 3.36 -18.28
C GLY A 504 -18.87 3.46 -18.01
N LYS A 505 -18.44 4.45 -17.21
CA LYS A 505 -17.03 4.58 -16.81
C LYS A 505 -16.75 3.79 -15.53
N ASN A 506 -15.60 3.14 -15.49
CA ASN A 506 -15.03 2.67 -14.22
C ASN A 506 -14.21 3.80 -13.60
N VAL A 507 -14.45 4.09 -12.32
CA VAL A 507 -13.98 5.28 -11.63
C VAL A 507 -13.08 4.89 -10.46
N CYS A 508 -11.88 5.45 -10.44
CA CYS A 508 -11.00 5.43 -9.28
C CYS A 508 -11.06 6.79 -8.57
N MET A 509 -11.38 6.81 -7.27
CA MET A 509 -11.38 8.02 -6.45
C MET A 509 -10.10 8.09 -5.61
N ILE A 510 -9.41 9.21 -5.62
CA ILE A 510 -8.22 9.50 -4.80
C ILE A 510 -8.57 10.61 -3.82
N GLY A 511 -8.38 10.37 -2.52
CA GLY A 511 -8.71 11.31 -1.44
C GLY A 511 -7.90 11.06 -0.17
N ASP A 512 -7.94 11.98 0.77
CA ASP A 512 -7.23 11.94 2.07
C ASP A 512 -8.19 12.02 3.28
N GLY A 513 -9.42 12.52 3.08
CA GLY A 513 -10.29 12.94 4.19
C GLY A 513 -11.43 11.99 4.56
N VAL A 514 -11.89 12.11 5.81
CA VAL A 514 -13.17 11.59 6.32
C VAL A 514 -14.34 11.98 5.41
N ASN A 515 -14.28 13.18 4.83
CA ASN A 515 -15.31 13.73 3.95
C ASN A 515 -15.42 12.96 2.62
N ASP A 516 -14.36 12.28 2.21
CA ASP A 516 -14.29 11.53 0.95
C ASP A 516 -14.45 10.03 1.15
N ALA A 517 -14.47 9.54 2.40
CA ALA A 517 -14.70 8.13 2.71
C ALA A 517 -15.95 7.53 2.02
N PRO A 518 -17.11 8.22 1.95
CA PRO A 518 -18.26 7.72 1.20
C PRO A 518 -17.97 7.61 -0.31
N ALA A 519 -17.28 8.61 -0.89
CA ALA A 519 -16.92 8.67 -2.29
C ALA A 519 -15.92 7.57 -2.67
N LEU A 520 -14.89 7.36 -1.84
CA LEU A 520 -13.92 6.27 -1.95
C LEU A 520 -14.61 4.91 -2.00
N LYS A 521 -15.54 4.65 -1.08
CA LYS A 521 -16.26 3.37 -0.99
C LYS A 521 -17.23 3.10 -2.15
N THR A 522 -17.75 4.15 -2.77
CA THR A 522 -18.77 4.05 -3.85
C THR A 522 -18.12 3.93 -5.24
N SER A 523 -16.89 4.45 -5.38
CA SER A 523 -16.07 4.28 -6.56
C SER A 523 -15.75 2.80 -6.84
N ASP A 524 -15.26 2.48 -8.03
CA ASP A 524 -14.87 1.11 -8.36
C ASP A 524 -13.51 0.74 -7.73
N VAL A 525 -12.68 1.74 -7.46
CA VAL A 525 -11.44 1.63 -6.68
C VAL A 525 -11.24 2.91 -5.87
N GLY A 526 -11.24 2.81 -4.54
CA GLY A 526 -10.84 3.92 -3.67
C GLY A 526 -9.35 3.88 -3.35
N VAL A 527 -8.64 5.00 -3.52
CA VAL A 527 -7.25 5.18 -3.10
C VAL A 527 -7.18 6.27 -2.04
N ALA A 528 -6.72 5.92 -0.84
CA ALA A 528 -6.48 6.88 0.23
C ALA A 528 -5.01 7.34 0.26
N MET A 529 -4.79 8.63 0.45
CA MET A 529 -3.50 9.18 0.89
C MET A 529 -3.28 8.80 2.36
N GLY A 530 -2.11 8.30 2.72
CA GLY A 530 -1.77 7.86 4.07
C GLY A 530 -0.83 8.81 4.80
N SER A 531 -0.90 10.11 4.49
CA SER A 531 -0.63 11.12 5.51
C SER A 531 -1.62 10.96 6.67
N VAL A 532 -1.37 11.66 7.77
CA VAL A 532 -2.11 11.64 9.06
C VAL A 532 -3.65 11.92 8.92
N GLY A 533 -4.18 11.99 7.70
CA GLY A 533 -5.58 12.11 7.32
C GLY A 533 -6.41 10.84 7.56
N SER A 534 -6.94 10.75 8.77
CA SER A 534 -8.08 9.94 9.22
C SER A 534 -8.06 8.44 8.91
N ASP A 535 -8.01 7.64 9.99
CA ASP A 535 -8.31 6.20 9.98
C ASP A 535 -9.53 5.82 9.12
N VAL A 536 -10.52 6.72 9.04
CA VAL A 536 -11.76 6.54 8.28
C VAL A 536 -11.53 6.48 6.77
N ALA A 537 -10.65 7.32 6.21
CA ALA A 537 -10.35 7.31 4.78
C ALA A 537 -9.56 6.05 4.40
N ILE A 538 -8.55 5.71 5.21
CA ILE A 538 -7.79 4.48 5.06
C ILE A 538 -8.71 3.27 5.17
N GLU A 539 -9.65 3.22 6.13
CA GLU A 539 -10.62 2.11 6.29
C GLU A 539 -11.57 2.00 5.09
N ALA A 540 -12.03 3.13 4.55
CA ALA A 540 -12.98 3.16 3.44
C ALA A 540 -12.38 2.83 2.07
N ALA A 541 -11.08 3.12 1.85
CA ALA A 541 -10.41 2.88 0.58
C ALA A 541 -10.03 1.41 0.35
N ASP A 542 -9.86 1.02 -0.91
CA ASP A 542 -9.37 -0.30 -1.30
C ASP A 542 -7.84 -0.37 -1.35
N ILE A 543 -7.20 0.78 -1.57
CA ILE A 543 -5.75 0.94 -1.64
C ILE A 543 -5.35 2.13 -0.77
N ALA A 544 -4.26 2.02 -0.02
CA ALA A 544 -3.70 3.11 0.77
C ALA A 544 -2.24 3.36 0.40
N LEU A 545 -1.86 4.61 0.19
CA LEU A 545 -0.46 5.01 0.00
C LEU A 545 0.16 5.33 1.35
N LEU A 546 1.22 4.64 1.75
CA LEU A 546 1.99 4.99 2.95
C LEU A 546 2.79 6.25 2.70
N GLY A 547 2.62 7.23 3.59
CA GLY A 547 3.15 8.57 3.43
C GLY A 547 2.32 9.46 2.52
N ASP A 548 2.83 10.67 2.30
CA ASP A 548 2.14 11.75 1.60
C ASP A 548 2.61 11.93 0.13
N ASP A 549 3.15 10.84 -0.45
CA ASP A 549 3.75 10.83 -1.79
C ASP A 549 2.71 10.44 -2.87
N ILE A 550 2.09 11.46 -3.45
CA ILE A 550 1.14 11.30 -4.57
C ILE A 550 1.82 10.81 -5.86
N GLY A 551 3.14 10.91 -5.96
CA GLY A 551 3.95 10.41 -7.07
C GLY A 551 3.91 8.89 -7.22
N LYS A 552 3.39 8.15 -6.23
CA LYS A 552 3.15 6.70 -6.29
C LYS A 552 1.93 6.31 -7.13
N ILE A 553 0.98 7.21 -7.40
CA ILE A 553 -0.25 6.91 -8.17
C ILE A 553 0.06 6.41 -9.61
N PRO A 554 0.94 7.07 -10.41
CA PRO A 554 1.33 6.57 -11.72
C PRO A 554 2.05 5.22 -11.66
N TYR A 555 2.90 5.00 -10.65
CA TYR A 555 3.55 3.71 -10.42
C TYR A 555 2.51 2.60 -10.17
N LEU A 556 1.58 2.85 -9.25
CA LEU A 556 0.49 1.93 -8.94
C LEU A 556 -0.35 1.61 -10.19
N LYS A 557 -0.65 2.61 -11.01
CA LYS A 557 -1.39 2.42 -12.27
C LYS A 557 -0.59 1.59 -13.28
N LYS A 558 0.71 1.84 -13.47
CA LYS A 558 1.59 1.02 -14.32
C LYS A 558 1.68 -0.43 -13.86
N LEU A 559 1.82 -0.64 -12.55
CA LEU A 559 1.85 -1.96 -11.94
C LEU A 559 0.53 -2.69 -12.20
N SER A 560 -0.61 -2.04 -11.95
CA SER A 560 -1.95 -2.60 -12.18
C SER A 560 -2.18 -2.96 -13.66
N ASN A 561 -1.79 -2.09 -14.60
CA ASN A 561 -1.88 -2.35 -16.04
C ASN A 561 -1.03 -3.57 -16.44
N SER A 562 0.18 -3.66 -15.90
CA SER A 562 1.11 -4.75 -16.19
C SER A 562 0.63 -6.07 -15.62
N THR A 563 0.07 -6.07 -14.41
CA THR A 563 -0.56 -7.23 -13.79
C THR A 563 -1.72 -7.73 -14.63
N LEU A 564 -2.63 -6.84 -15.04
CA LEU A 564 -3.78 -7.21 -15.87
C LEU A 564 -3.34 -7.74 -17.24
N PHE A 565 -2.32 -7.13 -17.84
CA PHE A 565 -1.73 -7.62 -19.09
C PHE A 565 -1.14 -9.03 -18.92
N THR A 566 -0.33 -9.26 -17.88
CA THR A 566 0.28 -10.56 -17.58
C THR A 566 -0.78 -11.62 -17.35
N ILE A 567 -1.85 -11.31 -16.59
CA ILE A 567 -2.98 -12.21 -16.39
C ILE A 567 -3.61 -12.58 -17.74
N LYS A 568 -4.01 -11.59 -18.55
CA LYS A 568 -4.64 -11.85 -19.87
C LYS A 568 -3.72 -12.65 -20.80
N ALA A 569 -2.43 -12.32 -20.84
CA ALA A 569 -1.44 -13.01 -21.66
C ALA A 569 -1.25 -14.47 -21.20
N ASN A 570 -1.12 -14.70 -19.90
CA ASN A 570 -0.99 -16.04 -19.32
C ASN A 570 -2.21 -16.90 -19.56
N ILE A 571 -3.41 -16.32 -19.44
CA ILE A 571 -4.67 -16.97 -19.77
C ILE A 571 -4.69 -17.37 -21.25
N ALA A 572 -4.31 -16.46 -22.15
CA ALA A 572 -4.27 -16.74 -23.59
C ALA A 572 -3.24 -17.83 -23.95
N ILE A 573 -2.04 -17.79 -23.36
CA ILE A 573 -1.00 -18.81 -23.54
C ILE A 573 -1.49 -20.17 -23.04
N SER A 574 -2.05 -20.22 -21.82
CA SER A 574 -2.61 -21.42 -21.20
C SER A 574 -3.70 -22.05 -22.08
N MET A 575 -4.68 -21.26 -22.52
CA MET A 575 -5.76 -21.74 -23.39
C MET A 575 -5.22 -22.24 -24.75
N THR A 576 -4.22 -21.57 -25.32
CA THR A 576 -3.61 -21.98 -26.59
C THR A 576 -2.88 -23.31 -26.46
N ILE A 577 -2.07 -23.48 -25.41
CA ILE A 577 -1.35 -24.74 -25.13
C ILE A 577 -2.36 -25.88 -24.92
N ASN A 578 -3.39 -25.66 -24.11
CA ASN A 578 -4.43 -26.66 -23.87
C ASN A 578 -5.18 -27.03 -25.15
N ALA A 579 -5.57 -26.04 -25.98
CA ALA A 579 -6.27 -26.30 -27.24
C ALA A 579 -5.42 -27.14 -28.20
N VAL A 580 -4.14 -26.79 -28.37
CA VAL A 580 -3.20 -27.55 -29.21
C VAL A 580 -3.02 -28.97 -28.67
N ALA A 581 -2.84 -29.12 -27.36
CA ALA A 581 -2.63 -30.41 -26.73
C ALA A 581 -3.87 -31.31 -26.84
N ILE A 582 -5.10 -30.76 -26.70
CA ILE A 582 -6.35 -31.51 -26.94
C ILE A 582 -6.41 -32.05 -28.37
N VAL A 583 -6.10 -31.21 -29.36
CA VAL A 583 -6.09 -31.63 -30.77
C VAL A 583 -5.06 -32.74 -30.98
N CYS A 584 -3.85 -32.59 -30.45
CA CYS A 584 -2.81 -33.63 -30.52
C CYS A 584 -3.23 -34.94 -29.83
N SER A 585 -3.95 -34.89 -28.71
CA SER A 585 -4.49 -36.06 -28.01
C SER A 585 -5.54 -36.79 -28.84
N VAL A 586 -6.45 -36.06 -29.48
CA VAL A 586 -7.48 -36.65 -30.37
C VAL A 586 -6.84 -37.31 -31.60
N LEU A 587 -5.79 -36.68 -32.17
CA LEU A 587 -5.01 -37.22 -33.27
C LEU A 587 -4.13 -38.42 -32.87
N GLY A 588 -3.93 -38.65 -31.56
CA GLY A 588 -3.07 -39.71 -31.02
C GLY A 588 -1.57 -39.39 -31.07
N LEU A 589 -1.21 -38.12 -31.23
CA LEU A 589 0.17 -37.64 -31.13
C LEU A 589 0.65 -37.56 -29.68
N LEU A 590 -0.29 -37.43 -28.73
CA LEU A 590 -0.04 -37.48 -27.30
C LEU A 590 -0.71 -38.72 -26.70
N ASN A 591 0.00 -39.35 -25.77
CA ASN A 591 -0.50 -40.37 -24.86
C ASN A 591 -0.67 -39.77 -23.45
N PRO A 592 -1.26 -40.47 -22.48
CA PRO A 592 -1.56 -39.89 -21.16
C PRO A 592 -0.33 -39.29 -20.46
N VAL A 593 0.82 -39.94 -20.59
CA VAL A 593 2.11 -39.49 -20.01
C VAL A 593 2.60 -38.20 -20.68
N THR A 594 2.73 -38.19 -22.00
CA THR A 594 3.19 -37.00 -22.74
C THR A 594 2.21 -35.84 -22.66
N GLY A 595 0.90 -36.13 -22.60
CA GLY A 595 -0.14 -35.14 -22.34
C GLY A 595 0.00 -34.48 -20.97
N ALA A 596 0.26 -35.26 -19.91
CA ALA A 596 0.56 -34.73 -18.59
C ALA A 596 1.79 -33.80 -18.63
N ILE A 597 2.90 -34.24 -19.22
CA ILE A 597 4.13 -33.43 -19.33
C ILE A 597 3.87 -32.09 -20.03
N VAL A 598 3.18 -32.07 -21.18
CA VAL A 598 2.87 -30.84 -21.93
C VAL A 598 2.02 -29.88 -21.10
N HIS A 599 0.98 -30.40 -20.44
CA HIS A 599 0.10 -29.62 -19.59
C HIS A 599 0.87 -28.97 -18.42
N ASN A 600 1.78 -29.72 -17.81
CA ASN A 600 2.57 -29.26 -16.66
C ASN A 600 3.66 -28.26 -17.06
N ALA A 601 4.33 -28.48 -18.18
CA ALA A 601 5.27 -27.51 -18.74
C ALA A 601 4.58 -26.16 -19.02
N GLY A 602 3.35 -26.20 -19.57
CA GLY A 602 2.53 -25.00 -19.77
C GLY A 602 2.17 -24.30 -18.45
N SER A 603 1.81 -25.07 -17.43
CA SER A 603 1.48 -24.54 -16.09
C SER A 603 2.68 -23.87 -15.43
N CYS A 604 3.86 -24.52 -15.44
CA CYS A 604 5.10 -23.94 -14.91
C CYS A 604 5.48 -22.65 -15.65
N LEU A 605 5.37 -22.62 -16.98
CA LEU A 605 5.67 -21.42 -17.78
C LEU A 605 4.80 -20.24 -17.34
N VAL A 606 3.50 -20.46 -17.18
CA VAL A 606 2.53 -19.42 -16.80
C VAL A 606 2.79 -18.91 -15.37
N VAL A 607 3.01 -19.83 -14.42
CA VAL A 607 3.30 -19.48 -13.02
C VAL A 607 4.62 -18.71 -12.90
N LEU A 608 5.68 -19.16 -13.58
CA LEU A 608 6.97 -18.46 -13.59
C LEU A 608 6.84 -17.07 -14.22
N ASN A 609 6.11 -16.93 -15.33
CA ASN A 609 5.88 -15.64 -15.96
C ASN A 609 5.08 -14.68 -15.06
N ALA A 610 4.10 -15.19 -14.30
CA ALA A 610 3.39 -14.42 -13.29
C ALA A 610 4.31 -14.00 -12.13
N ALA A 611 5.18 -14.89 -11.67
CA ALA A 611 6.12 -14.63 -10.59
C ALA A 611 7.16 -13.55 -10.94
N LEU A 612 7.52 -13.39 -12.22
CA LEU A 612 8.44 -12.33 -12.69
C LEU A 612 7.92 -10.90 -12.48
N LEU A 613 6.64 -10.71 -12.12
CA LEU A 613 6.14 -9.41 -11.68
C LEU A 613 6.77 -8.98 -10.35
N TYR A 614 7.11 -9.94 -9.48
CA TYR A 614 7.84 -9.70 -8.24
C TYR A 614 9.29 -9.35 -8.61
N ASP A 615 9.79 -8.18 -8.20
CA ASP A 615 11.10 -7.60 -8.54
C ASP A 615 11.21 -6.91 -9.92
N ARG A 616 10.09 -6.70 -10.64
CA ARG A 616 10.10 -5.86 -11.85
C ARG A 616 10.21 -4.38 -11.49
N HIS A 617 11.16 -3.69 -12.11
CA HIS A 617 11.37 -2.25 -11.92
C HIS A 617 10.42 -1.49 -12.86
N PHE A 618 9.45 -0.78 -12.30
CA PHE A 618 8.42 -0.04 -13.05
C PHE A 618 8.66 1.46 -13.10
N ASP A 619 9.39 2.00 -12.11
CA ASP A 619 9.76 3.41 -12.06
C ASP A 619 11.00 3.57 -11.16
N ASP A 620 12.11 4.03 -11.74
CA ASP A 620 13.37 4.26 -10.99
C ASP A 620 13.27 5.49 -10.07
N SER A 621 12.23 6.32 -10.23
CA SER A 621 12.02 7.52 -9.42
C SER A 621 11.33 7.24 -8.07
N VAL A 622 10.71 6.07 -7.88
CA VAL A 622 10.01 5.75 -6.63
C VAL A 622 10.96 5.01 -5.70
N LYS A 623 11.19 5.54 -4.50
CA LYS A 623 12.10 4.93 -3.53
C LYS A 623 11.49 3.64 -2.97
N ILE A 624 12.30 2.59 -2.92
CA ILE A 624 11.96 1.34 -2.23
C ILE A 624 11.99 1.63 -0.73
N MET A 625 10.99 1.16 0.03
CA MET A 625 11.09 1.09 1.49
C MET A 625 12.27 0.17 1.81
N ASP A 626 13.32 0.74 2.41
CA ASP A 626 14.55 0.02 2.73
C ASP A 626 14.28 -0.93 3.91
N THR A 627 13.67 -2.08 3.59
CA THR A 627 13.31 -3.13 4.56
C THR A 627 14.40 -4.21 4.66
N GLU A 628 15.45 -4.12 3.83
CA GLU A 628 16.53 -5.10 3.75
C GLU A 628 17.80 -4.69 4.51
N SER A 629 18.01 -3.40 4.78
CA SER A 629 19.05 -2.96 5.69
C SER A 629 18.47 -2.48 7.00
N VAL A 630 18.63 -3.31 8.04
CA VAL A 630 18.59 -2.79 9.41
C VAL A 630 19.90 -2.04 9.61
N GLU A 631 19.88 -0.71 9.45
CA GLU A 631 20.99 0.12 9.93
C GLU A 631 20.95 0.09 11.45
N HIS A 632 21.97 -0.51 12.06
CA HIS A 632 22.19 -0.38 13.48
C HIS A 632 23.24 0.72 13.68
N SER A 633 22.83 1.81 14.33
CA SER A 633 23.72 2.88 14.78
C SER A 633 24.29 2.51 16.15
N HIS A 634 25.63 2.51 16.28
CA HIS A 634 26.29 2.34 17.56
C HIS A 634 26.77 3.67 18.11
N TYR A 635 26.62 3.86 19.42
CA TYR A 635 27.09 5.04 20.13
C TYR A 635 28.41 4.73 20.84
N HIS A 636 29.46 5.47 20.49
CA HIS A 636 30.77 5.35 21.13
C HIS A 636 31.14 6.66 21.85
N PHE A 637 31.63 6.51 23.09
CA PHE A 637 32.18 7.59 23.90
C PHE A 637 33.64 7.27 24.20
N HIS A 638 34.56 8.16 23.79
CA HIS A 638 35.99 8.01 24.07
C HIS A 638 36.47 9.18 24.93
N ASN A 639 37.17 8.86 26.02
CA ASN A 639 37.99 9.84 26.74
C ASN A 639 39.28 10.08 25.93
N ASP A 640 39.72 11.33 25.83
CA ASP A 640 40.96 11.68 25.14
C ASP A 640 42.17 10.94 25.73
N GLY A 641 42.63 9.86 25.06
CA GLY A 641 43.87 9.18 25.42
C GLY A 641 44.04 7.69 25.07
N GLU A 642 42.98 6.92 24.79
CA GLU A 642 43.10 5.46 24.57
C GLU A 642 42.62 4.96 23.19
N HIS A 643 43.56 5.02 22.24
CA HIS A 643 43.88 4.16 21.08
C HIS A 643 42.85 3.38 20.20
N THR A 644 43.13 3.48 18.89
CA THR A 644 43.15 2.45 17.79
C THR A 644 41.98 1.49 17.60
N HIS A 645 41.08 1.81 16.68
CA HIS A 645 40.36 0.85 15.84
C HIS A 645 40.23 1.47 14.44
N SER A 646 40.39 0.67 13.38
CA SER A 646 40.23 1.15 12.00
C SER A 646 38.75 1.30 11.66
N HIS A 647 38.36 2.45 11.09
CA HIS A 647 37.03 2.73 10.52
C HIS A 647 36.93 2.32 9.04
N ASP A 648 37.74 1.37 8.59
CA ASP A 648 37.62 0.88 7.22
C ASP A 648 36.25 0.20 7.06
N HIS A 649 35.38 0.85 6.27
CA HIS A 649 33.99 0.47 5.93
C HIS A 649 32.85 0.99 6.81
N VAL A 650 33.05 2.04 7.62
CA VAL A 650 31.98 2.63 8.43
C VAL A 650 31.67 4.05 8.01
N HIS A 651 30.39 4.38 7.78
CA HIS A 651 29.96 5.76 7.50
C HIS A 651 29.73 6.49 8.82
N ILE A 652 30.54 7.51 9.11
CA ILE A 652 30.33 8.40 10.26
C ILE A 652 29.15 9.30 9.91
N ILE A 653 28.04 9.14 10.64
CA ILE A 653 26.82 9.92 10.43
C ILE A 653 27.01 11.33 11.01
N ASN A 654 27.66 11.45 12.18
CA ASN A 654 27.95 12.73 12.81
C ASN A 654 29.05 12.61 13.88
N GLU A 655 29.85 13.67 14.08
CA GLU A 655 30.90 13.77 15.11
C GLU A 655 30.73 15.06 15.92
N ILE A 656 30.69 14.96 17.25
CA ILE A 656 30.63 16.09 18.19
C ILE A 656 31.84 16.01 19.11
N ARG A 657 32.68 17.05 19.06
CA ARG A 657 33.81 17.21 19.98
C ARG A 657 33.39 17.97 21.22
N THR A 658 33.68 17.40 22.38
CA THR A 658 33.43 18.01 23.70
C THR A 658 34.72 18.13 24.48
N ASP A 659 34.76 18.97 25.52
CA ASP A 659 35.94 19.15 26.39
C ASP A 659 36.38 17.86 27.11
N ASN A 660 35.54 16.82 27.12
CA ASN A 660 35.78 15.51 27.73
C ASN A 660 35.99 14.37 26.70
N GLY A 661 36.15 14.69 25.41
CA GLY A 661 36.44 13.74 24.34
C GLY A 661 35.50 13.81 23.13
N ILE A 662 35.66 12.85 22.21
CA ILE A 662 34.95 12.80 20.92
C ILE A 662 33.77 11.81 20.99
N LYS A 663 32.58 12.30 20.64
CA LYS A 663 31.38 11.48 20.43
C LYS A 663 31.14 11.36 18.94
N HIS A 664 30.99 10.14 18.43
CA HIS A 664 30.60 9.94 17.05
C HIS A 664 29.59 8.81 16.91
N ILE A 665 28.71 8.95 15.92
CA ILE A 665 27.75 7.91 15.52
C ILE A 665 28.23 7.36 14.20
N HIS A 666 28.28 6.04 14.12
CA HIS A 666 28.61 5.36 12.89
C HIS A 666 27.55 4.29 12.60
N ALA A 667 27.20 4.12 11.32
CA ALA A 667 26.25 3.11 10.87
C ALA A 667 26.98 1.96 10.16
N HIS A 668 26.49 0.74 10.41
CA HIS A 668 26.90 -0.46 9.70
C HIS A 668 25.76 -0.96 8.81
N LYS A 669 26.07 -1.27 7.55
CA LYS A 669 25.13 -1.90 6.61
C LYS A 669 25.50 -3.39 6.48
N HIS A 670 24.64 -4.30 6.97
CA HIS A 670 24.88 -5.75 6.86
C HIS A 670 23.88 -6.42 5.92
N ALA A 671 24.39 -7.19 4.96
CA ALA A 671 23.60 -8.17 4.23
C ALA A 671 23.37 -9.41 5.13
N PHE A 672 22.12 -9.86 5.21
CA PHE A 672 21.61 -10.92 6.08
C PHE A 672 22.54 -12.16 6.22
N ARG A 673 23.39 -12.21 7.26
CA ARG A 673 23.86 -13.46 7.90
C ARG A 673 24.05 -13.24 9.39
N ARG A 674 23.15 -13.87 10.16
CA ARG A 674 22.87 -13.76 11.60
C ARG A 674 24.03 -14.11 12.57
N GLN A 675 25.30 -13.99 12.18
CA GLN A 675 26.41 -14.56 12.98
C GLN A 675 27.66 -13.69 13.15
N ILE A 676 27.62 -12.39 12.81
CA ILE A 676 28.84 -11.57 12.77
C ILE A 676 28.94 -10.49 13.87
N CYS A 677 27.85 -10.10 14.55
CA CYS A 677 27.94 -9.04 15.58
C CYS A 677 28.85 -9.37 16.78
N LYS A 678 29.09 -10.65 17.12
CA LYS A 678 29.99 -10.99 18.23
C LYS A 678 31.48 -10.83 17.89
N THR A 679 31.83 -10.82 16.61
CA THR A 679 33.23 -10.83 16.16
C THR A 679 33.80 -9.42 15.95
N TYR A 680 32.93 -8.41 15.84
CA TYR A 680 33.34 -7.00 15.67
C TYR A 680 33.38 -6.20 16.98
N HIS A 681 32.83 -6.73 18.08
CA HIS A 681 32.75 -6.04 19.38
C HIS A 681 33.60 -6.72 20.48
N SER A 682 34.66 -7.45 20.10
CA SER A 682 35.63 -8.05 21.03
C SER A 682 36.95 -7.30 21.06
#